data_AF-M8AR81-F1
#
_entry.id   AF-M8AR81-F1
#
_cell.length_a   1.000
_cell.length_b   1.000
_cell.length_c   1.000
_cell.angle_alpha   90.00
_cell.angle_beta   90.00
_cell.angle_gamma   90.00
#
_symmetry.space_group_name_H-M   'P 1'
#
loop_
_entity.id
_entity.type
_entity.pdbx_description
1 polymer ?
#
loop_
_entity_poly.entity_id
_entity_poly.type
_entity_poly.pdbx_seq_one_letter_code
_entity_poly.pdbx_strand_id
1 'polypeptide(L)'
;MAGPTLPPQPWRHNRRWNPIGPPPHHAHSASTPVEQTVAELKISYKLDEIPCCPFEHSAVDPRLSALLADEAHLVGIDGPRDDLASWMLEDESSLAKHRKVLSIVGFGGLGKTTLAREVYRKIQGHFHCQAFVSVSQKPNVKKIMKDLISQLPCKEDFAKGIDTWDEAKCIVKIKELLQDKRYLIVIDDIWSISAWNAIKYAFPENDFSSRIVATTRIVDVARSCCLDGNGRMYEIEALSDLHSKILFFKRIFGLEDRCPDVLKQISNKILKKCGGLPLAIITISSLLATKPVVKDEWERVRRSICSALDKGRSLDGMNSILSLSYNDLSPNLKSCLLYLSIYPEDYVIVRDILVRRWIAEAFISEERGQSKQEVAENHFYELINKSMVQPVEIGYDGKACACQVHDMMLELIISKSVEDNFISLAGHSQTDLVLTCHISTVYMQAISGFNIIKSPLRAVEELGKLNRLKELHLLLDGGGSQEYKRHEEMLFSSLCKLVTCKLQSLWIYSPDSTPIQFLDSWSPLPYSLQTFWMTSSYYLPKMPKWIVPALTSLSYLNINLIEATEEDLRLLGEMPALLCLNITFNTFQKERLTVQGIAFPCLKELYLICWESAIYLTFEEGALLKLEKLVVPFFVSAAEAYGFYLGLGHLPCLRDAIFTLCNYVGTSSVSYSAAATAIRNEANCHPNRPKLSIRDRVGRKLH
;
A
#
# COMPACT_ATOMS: atom_id res chain seq x y z
N MET A 1 23.47 24.34 -44.07
CA MET A 1 23.95 23.44 -45.13
C MET A 1 24.97 22.49 -44.52
N ALA A 2 24.72 21.19 -44.70
CA ALA A 2 25.65 20.06 -44.65
C ALA A 2 26.64 19.93 -43.46
N GLY A 3 26.41 18.94 -42.60
CA GLY A 3 27.51 18.23 -41.92
C GLY A 3 28.22 17.27 -42.91
N PRO A 4 28.87 16.18 -42.46
CA PRO A 4 29.31 15.78 -41.11
C PRO A 4 30.78 15.29 -41.10
N THR A 5 31.36 14.93 -39.95
CA THR A 5 32.21 13.71 -39.84
C THR A 5 32.51 13.32 -38.39
N LEU A 6 32.48 12.00 -38.18
CA LEU A 6 32.52 11.19 -36.96
C LEU A 6 33.88 11.18 -36.20
N PRO A 7 33.89 10.70 -34.94
CA PRO A 7 35.09 10.52 -34.12
C PRO A 7 35.79 9.17 -34.39
N PRO A 8 37.08 9.01 -34.06
CA PRO A 8 37.75 7.71 -34.14
C PRO A 8 37.45 6.83 -32.92
N GLN A 9 37.10 5.59 -33.23
CA GLN A 9 36.89 4.45 -32.33
C GLN A 9 38.19 3.89 -31.74
N PRO A 10 38.11 3.08 -30.65
CA PRO A 10 39.24 2.62 -29.86
C PRO A 10 39.88 1.31 -30.36
N TRP A 11 41.10 1.08 -29.88
CA TRP A 11 41.98 -0.03 -30.21
C TRP A 11 41.48 -1.37 -29.65
N ARG A 12 41.50 -2.39 -30.51
CA ARG A 12 41.22 -3.79 -30.22
C ARG A 12 42.41 -4.46 -29.54
N HIS A 13 42.13 -5.37 -28.60
CA HIS A 13 42.92 -6.60 -28.47
C HIS A 13 42.01 -7.83 -28.35
N ASN A 14 42.10 -8.68 -29.37
CA ASN A 14 41.59 -10.04 -29.46
C ASN A 14 42.44 -11.00 -28.60
N ARG A 15 41.80 -11.95 -27.91
CA ARG A 15 42.20 -13.37 -28.00
C ARG A 15 40.95 -14.26 -28.06
N ARG A 16 40.90 -15.03 -29.14
CA ARG A 16 39.91 -16.07 -29.47
C ARG A 16 40.17 -17.33 -28.65
N TRP A 17 39.08 -18.01 -28.27
CA TRP A 17 38.99 -19.48 -28.28
C TRP A 17 37.59 -19.83 -28.82
N ASN A 18 37.53 -20.53 -29.95
CA ASN A 18 36.30 -21.08 -30.53
C ASN A 18 36.22 -22.58 -30.16
N PRO A 19 35.03 -23.11 -29.86
CA PRO A 19 34.81 -24.53 -29.62
C PRO A 19 34.62 -25.32 -30.93
N ILE A 20 35.13 -26.55 -30.93
CA ILE A 20 35.02 -27.54 -32.02
C ILE A 20 33.63 -28.19 -31.96
N GLY A 21 32.92 -28.24 -33.09
CA GLY A 21 31.61 -28.89 -33.23
C GLY A 21 31.71 -30.43 -33.32
N PRO A 22 30.57 -31.15 -33.17
CA PRO A 22 30.56 -32.61 -33.14
C PRO A 22 30.43 -33.24 -34.54
N PRO A 23 30.95 -34.46 -34.77
CA PRO A 23 30.75 -35.23 -36.00
C PRO A 23 29.55 -36.22 -35.88
N PRO A 24 29.12 -36.86 -37.00
CA PRO A 24 27.79 -37.45 -37.13
C PRO A 24 27.68 -38.95 -36.79
N HIS A 25 26.41 -39.38 -36.75
CA HIS A 25 25.85 -40.67 -36.37
C HIS A 25 26.46 -41.94 -37.00
N HIS A 26 26.58 -42.99 -36.18
CA HIS A 26 26.37 -44.37 -36.58
C HIS A 26 25.44 -45.07 -35.58
N ALA A 27 24.42 -45.74 -36.11
CA ALA A 27 23.44 -46.53 -35.39
C ALA A 27 23.96 -47.95 -35.15
N HIS A 28 23.77 -48.48 -33.94
CA HIS A 28 23.48 -49.90 -33.72
C HIS A 28 22.65 -50.09 -32.44
N SER A 29 21.70 -50.99 -32.57
CA SER A 29 20.59 -51.36 -31.69
C SER A 29 21.00 -52.08 -30.40
N ALA A 30 20.43 -51.66 -29.27
CA ALA A 30 20.01 -52.54 -28.17
C ALA A 30 19.14 -51.73 -27.18
N SER A 31 17.82 -51.82 -27.32
CA SER A 31 16.82 -51.23 -26.42
C SER A 31 16.92 -51.84 -25.01
N THR A 32 17.21 -51.00 -24.02
CA THR A 32 17.20 -51.38 -22.60
C THR A 32 15.85 -50.99 -21.95
N PRO A 33 15.41 -51.70 -20.89
CA PRO A 33 14.08 -51.51 -20.28
C PRO A 33 13.82 -50.10 -19.74
N VAL A 34 14.86 -49.29 -19.57
CA VAL A 34 14.82 -47.94 -19.01
C VAL A 34 14.26 -46.93 -20.02
N GLU A 35 14.44 -47.15 -21.33
CA GLU A 35 13.97 -46.22 -22.37
C GLU A 35 12.45 -46.30 -22.60
N GLN A 36 11.83 -47.47 -22.40
CA GLN A 36 10.37 -47.59 -22.39
C GLN A 36 9.73 -46.91 -21.17
N THR A 37 10.37 -46.98 -20.00
CA THR A 37 9.88 -46.29 -18.79
C THR A 37 10.02 -44.77 -18.92
N VAL A 38 11.08 -44.28 -19.58
CA VAL A 38 11.25 -42.85 -19.86
C VAL A 38 10.30 -42.37 -20.97
N ALA A 39 9.93 -43.22 -21.93
CA ALA A 39 8.91 -42.89 -22.94
C ALA A 39 7.49 -42.84 -22.36
N GLU A 40 7.15 -43.76 -21.45
CA GLU A 40 5.86 -43.74 -20.72
C GLU A 40 5.80 -42.56 -19.73
N LEU A 41 6.90 -42.21 -19.05
CA LEU A 41 7.00 -41.00 -18.23
C LEU A 41 6.97 -39.71 -19.08
N LYS A 42 7.51 -39.71 -20.30
CA LYS A 42 7.40 -38.55 -21.21
C LYS A 42 5.98 -38.32 -21.74
N ILE A 43 5.14 -39.36 -21.78
CA ILE A 43 3.72 -39.21 -22.14
C ILE A 43 2.91 -38.72 -20.94
N SER A 44 3.26 -39.11 -19.70
CA SER A 44 2.59 -38.60 -18.48
C SER A 44 2.84 -37.11 -18.19
N TYR A 45 3.85 -36.50 -18.82
CA TYR A 45 4.19 -35.08 -18.69
C TYR A 45 3.91 -34.24 -19.95
N LYS A 46 3.14 -34.74 -20.93
CA LYS A 46 2.56 -33.86 -21.96
C LYS A 46 1.32 -33.14 -21.41
N LEU A 47 1.55 -32.21 -20.48
CA LEU A 47 0.62 -31.15 -20.09
C LEU A 47 1.18 -29.75 -20.39
N ASP A 48 2.30 -29.67 -21.13
CA ASP A 48 2.97 -28.40 -21.46
C ASP A 48 2.50 -27.76 -22.79
N GLU A 49 1.23 -27.95 -23.15
CA GLU A 49 0.54 -27.11 -24.15
C GLU A 49 -0.79 -26.57 -23.62
N ILE A 50 -0.87 -26.28 -22.32
CA ILE A 50 -1.80 -25.28 -21.83
C ILE A 50 -0.95 -24.03 -21.60
N PRO A 51 -1.27 -22.87 -22.21
CA PRO A 51 -0.55 -21.65 -21.89
C PRO A 51 -0.80 -21.35 -20.41
N CYS A 52 0.17 -21.67 -19.56
CA CYS A 52 0.35 -20.95 -18.32
C CYS A 52 0.58 -19.49 -18.74
N CYS A 53 -0.43 -18.65 -18.55
CA CYS A 53 -0.34 -17.24 -18.89
C CYS A 53 0.94 -16.67 -18.28
N PRO A 54 1.82 -16.05 -19.09
CA PRO A 54 2.90 -15.24 -18.55
C PRO A 54 2.29 -14.19 -17.61
N PHE A 55 2.98 -13.94 -16.49
CA PHE A 55 2.68 -12.86 -15.55
C PHE A 55 2.75 -11.50 -16.25
N GLU A 56 1.71 -11.11 -16.97
CA GLU A 56 1.47 -9.75 -17.44
C GLU A 56 0.09 -9.33 -16.94
N HIS A 57 0.01 -8.90 -15.69
CA HIS A 57 -1.22 -8.33 -15.12
C HIS A 57 -1.44 -6.89 -15.59
N SER A 58 -1.34 -6.62 -16.89
CA SER A 58 -1.58 -5.29 -17.45
C SER A 58 -3.04 -5.04 -17.86
N ALA A 59 -3.91 -6.05 -17.72
CA ALA A 59 -5.31 -6.02 -18.14
C ALA A 59 -6.19 -7.00 -17.35
N VAL A 60 -7.51 -6.88 -17.53
CA VAL A 60 -8.49 -7.81 -16.95
C VAL A 60 -8.45 -9.15 -17.72
N ASP A 61 -8.45 -10.27 -17.00
CA ASP A 61 -8.49 -11.63 -17.55
C ASP A 61 -9.69 -11.75 -18.52
N PRO A 62 -9.47 -12.07 -19.81
CA PRO A 62 -10.55 -12.15 -20.79
C PRO A 62 -11.68 -13.09 -20.39
N ARG A 63 -11.41 -14.16 -19.64
CA ARG A 63 -12.44 -15.09 -19.13
C ARG A 63 -13.33 -14.43 -18.08
N LEU A 64 -12.73 -13.58 -17.24
CA LEU A 64 -13.47 -12.80 -16.25
C LEU A 64 -14.24 -11.68 -16.94
N SER A 65 -13.62 -10.96 -17.87
CA SER A 65 -14.29 -9.95 -18.69
C SER A 65 -15.50 -10.54 -19.40
N ALA A 66 -15.38 -11.71 -20.03
CA ALA A 66 -16.51 -12.38 -20.68
C ALA A 66 -17.65 -12.75 -19.71
N LEU A 67 -17.32 -13.13 -18.47
CA LEU A 67 -18.33 -13.40 -17.44
C LEU A 67 -19.04 -12.13 -16.94
N LEU A 68 -18.37 -10.98 -17.00
CA LEU A 68 -18.89 -9.70 -16.48
C LEU A 68 -19.52 -8.82 -17.57
N ALA A 69 -19.11 -8.97 -18.83
CA ALA A 69 -19.45 -8.06 -19.93
C ALA A 69 -20.70 -8.46 -20.72
N ASP A 70 -21.15 -9.72 -20.67
CA ASP A 70 -22.13 -10.23 -21.63
C ASP A 70 -23.34 -10.91 -20.96
N GLU A 71 -24.54 -10.50 -21.39
CA GLU A 71 -25.86 -11.00 -20.98
C GLU A 71 -25.99 -12.50 -21.25
N ALA A 72 -25.38 -12.97 -22.33
CA ALA A 72 -25.35 -14.37 -22.72
C ALA A 72 -24.56 -15.27 -21.74
N HIS A 73 -23.92 -14.68 -20.74
CA HIS A 73 -23.02 -15.37 -19.82
C HIS A 73 -23.58 -15.54 -18.41
N LEU A 74 -24.74 -14.93 -18.12
CA LEU A 74 -25.51 -15.18 -16.90
C LEU A 74 -26.08 -16.59 -16.90
N VAL A 75 -26.08 -17.27 -15.75
CA VAL A 75 -26.54 -18.67 -15.64
C VAL A 75 -27.76 -18.76 -14.73
N GLY A 76 -28.78 -19.52 -15.15
CA GLY A 76 -29.95 -19.82 -14.33
C GLY A 76 -30.90 -18.66 -14.06
N ILE A 77 -30.76 -17.54 -14.78
CA ILE A 77 -31.59 -16.33 -14.57
C ILE A 77 -32.78 -16.27 -15.52
N ASP A 78 -32.75 -16.94 -16.67
CA ASP A 78 -33.79 -16.81 -17.71
C ASP A 78 -35.21 -17.13 -17.20
N GLY A 79 -35.40 -18.24 -16.50
CA GLY A 79 -36.70 -18.63 -15.95
C GLY A 79 -37.27 -17.59 -14.97
N PRO A 80 -36.56 -17.29 -13.86
CA PRO A 80 -36.96 -16.24 -12.93
C PRO A 80 -37.18 -14.87 -13.57
N ARG A 81 -36.27 -14.43 -14.46
CA ARG A 81 -36.40 -13.15 -15.17
C ARG A 81 -37.70 -13.10 -15.96
N ASP A 82 -38.01 -14.17 -16.68
CA ASP A 82 -39.14 -14.21 -17.59
C ASP A 82 -40.49 -14.26 -16.85
N ASP A 83 -40.58 -15.03 -15.77
CA ASP A 83 -41.75 -15.06 -14.87
C ASP A 83 -41.98 -13.71 -14.17
N LEU A 84 -40.93 -13.11 -13.63
CA LEU A 84 -41.03 -11.81 -12.98
C LEU A 84 -41.40 -10.71 -13.99
N ALA A 85 -40.81 -10.74 -15.18
CA ALA A 85 -41.12 -9.78 -16.24
C ALA A 85 -42.56 -9.93 -16.75
N SER A 86 -43.08 -11.17 -16.92
CA SER A 86 -44.47 -11.38 -17.33
C SER A 86 -45.43 -10.83 -16.30
N TRP A 87 -45.23 -11.15 -15.01
CA TRP A 87 -46.07 -10.64 -13.92
C TRP A 87 -46.05 -9.11 -13.81
N MET A 88 -44.89 -8.49 -14.08
CA MET A 88 -44.73 -7.03 -14.11
C MET A 88 -45.46 -6.38 -15.29
N LEU A 89 -45.61 -7.09 -16.42
CA LEU A 89 -46.29 -6.59 -17.61
C LEU A 89 -47.76 -6.97 -17.69
N GLU A 90 -48.22 -7.93 -16.89
CA GLU A 90 -49.64 -8.25 -16.74
C GLU A 90 -50.42 -7.01 -16.28
N ASP A 91 -51.24 -6.48 -17.19
CA ASP A 91 -52.28 -5.52 -16.87
C ASP A 91 -53.50 -6.32 -16.39
N GLU A 92 -53.86 -6.20 -15.11
CA GLU A 92 -55.08 -6.82 -14.61
C GLU A 92 -56.26 -6.27 -15.42
N SER A 93 -57.15 -7.17 -15.84
CA SER A 93 -58.40 -6.86 -16.53
C SER A 93 -59.42 -6.10 -15.66
N SER A 94 -58.98 -5.50 -14.56
CA SER A 94 -59.76 -4.73 -13.60
C SER A 94 -59.58 -3.23 -13.89
N LEU A 95 -60.65 -2.47 -13.71
CA LEU A 95 -60.77 -1.04 -14.01
C LEU A 95 -59.79 -0.11 -13.26
N ALA A 96 -58.82 -0.63 -12.50
CA ALA A 96 -57.91 0.15 -11.67
C ALA A 96 -56.43 -0.19 -11.96
N LYS A 97 -55.76 0.71 -12.70
CA LYS A 97 -54.36 0.60 -13.14
C LYS A 97 -53.39 0.96 -12.02
N HIS A 98 -53.31 0.14 -10.99
CA HIS A 98 -52.50 0.44 -9.82
C HIS A 98 -50.99 0.22 -10.02
N ARG A 99 -50.21 0.87 -9.16
CA ARG A 99 -48.77 0.67 -9.02
C ARG A 99 -48.48 -0.71 -8.44
N LYS A 100 -47.60 -1.50 -9.08
CA LYS A 100 -47.11 -2.79 -8.54
C LYS A 100 -45.70 -2.64 -7.97
N VAL A 101 -45.40 -3.39 -6.90
CA VAL A 101 -44.08 -3.44 -6.28
C VAL A 101 -43.54 -4.87 -6.27
N LEU A 102 -42.42 -5.11 -6.92
CA LEU A 102 -41.70 -6.38 -6.86
C LEU A 102 -40.59 -6.27 -5.82
N SER A 103 -40.56 -7.14 -4.83
CA SER A 103 -39.50 -7.19 -3.82
C SER A 103 -38.71 -8.49 -3.93
N ILE A 104 -37.47 -8.40 -4.40
CA ILE A 104 -36.53 -9.51 -4.53
C ILE A 104 -35.73 -9.62 -3.24
N VAL A 105 -35.88 -10.73 -2.52
CA VAL A 105 -35.26 -10.96 -1.22
C VAL A 105 -34.34 -12.17 -1.23
N GLY A 106 -33.25 -12.10 -0.48
CA GLY A 106 -32.34 -13.23 -0.29
C GLY A 106 -31.00 -12.82 0.29
N PHE A 107 -30.22 -13.82 0.73
CA PHE A 107 -28.89 -13.64 1.30
C PHE A 107 -27.92 -12.86 0.39
N GLY A 108 -26.87 -12.27 0.98
CA GLY A 108 -25.82 -11.54 0.26
C GLY A 108 -25.09 -12.43 -0.76
N GLY A 109 -24.78 -11.89 -1.95
CA GLY A 109 -24.05 -12.64 -2.99
C GLY A 109 -24.86 -13.65 -3.81
N LEU A 110 -26.19 -13.72 -3.63
CA LEU A 110 -27.11 -14.55 -4.46
C LEU A 110 -27.41 -13.99 -5.85
N GLY A 111 -27.02 -12.75 -6.15
CA GLY A 111 -27.29 -12.12 -7.46
C GLY A 111 -28.63 -11.37 -7.56
N LYS A 112 -29.17 -10.88 -6.43
CA LYS A 112 -30.41 -10.08 -6.41
C LYS A 112 -30.37 -8.87 -7.36
N THR A 113 -29.32 -8.06 -7.24
CA THR A 113 -29.07 -6.90 -8.11
C THR A 113 -29.00 -7.31 -9.57
N THR A 114 -28.36 -8.46 -9.87
CA THR A 114 -28.27 -9.01 -11.23
C THR A 114 -29.65 -9.40 -11.78
N LEU A 115 -30.47 -10.11 -11.00
CA LEU A 115 -31.83 -10.46 -11.41
C LEU A 115 -32.72 -9.21 -11.59
N ALA A 116 -32.64 -8.25 -10.67
CA ALA A 116 -33.39 -6.99 -10.76
C ALA A 116 -33.02 -6.19 -12.01
N ARG A 117 -31.72 -6.12 -12.34
CA ARG A 117 -31.22 -5.47 -13.55
C ARG A 117 -31.72 -6.15 -14.82
N GLU A 118 -31.74 -7.47 -14.86
CA GLU A 118 -32.25 -8.22 -16.02
C GLU A 118 -33.77 -8.06 -16.19
N VAL A 119 -34.54 -8.05 -15.10
CA VAL A 119 -35.98 -7.76 -15.16
C VAL A 119 -36.20 -6.33 -15.65
N TYR A 120 -35.51 -5.35 -15.06
CA TYR A 120 -35.56 -3.95 -15.47
C TYR A 120 -35.29 -3.78 -16.96
N ARG A 121 -34.18 -4.35 -17.45
CA ARG A 121 -33.76 -4.27 -18.85
C ARG A 121 -34.78 -4.87 -19.81
N LYS A 122 -35.43 -5.98 -19.42
CA LYS A 122 -36.45 -6.66 -20.23
C LYS A 122 -37.73 -5.84 -20.38
N ILE A 123 -38.15 -5.12 -19.33
CA ILE A 123 -39.45 -4.42 -19.31
C ILE A 123 -39.36 -2.91 -19.56
N GLN A 124 -38.18 -2.29 -19.40
CA GLN A 124 -37.99 -0.83 -19.44
C GLN A 124 -38.63 -0.13 -20.63
N GLY A 125 -38.63 -0.73 -21.83
CA GLY A 125 -39.22 -0.15 -23.04
C GLY A 125 -40.71 0.17 -22.98
N HIS A 126 -41.43 -0.32 -21.95
CA HIS A 126 -42.85 -0.06 -21.73
C HIS A 126 -43.11 1.16 -20.82
N PHE A 127 -42.07 1.86 -20.36
CA PHE A 127 -42.14 2.91 -19.34
C PHE A 127 -41.50 4.22 -19.82
N HIS A 128 -42.16 5.35 -19.54
CA HIS A 128 -41.71 6.69 -19.94
C HIS A 128 -40.58 7.22 -19.06
N CYS A 129 -40.64 6.87 -17.78
CA CYS A 129 -39.67 7.28 -16.76
C CYS A 129 -38.97 6.03 -16.23
N GLN A 130 -37.66 6.06 -16.17
CA GLN A 130 -36.85 4.91 -15.78
C GLN A 130 -35.73 5.38 -14.87
N ALA A 131 -35.49 4.69 -13.76
CA ALA A 131 -34.39 4.98 -12.87
C ALA A 131 -33.92 3.70 -12.15
N PHE A 132 -32.62 3.64 -11.87
CA PHE A 132 -31.97 2.61 -11.08
C PHE A 132 -31.09 3.28 -10.03
N VAL A 133 -31.43 3.15 -8.75
CA VAL A 133 -30.69 3.75 -7.63
C VAL A 133 -30.35 2.69 -6.59
N SER A 134 -29.18 2.79 -5.94
CA SER A 134 -28.82 1.94 -4.81
C SER A 134 -29.01 2.66 -3.48
N VAL A 135 -29.26 1.90 -2.42
CA VAL A 135 -29.44 2.40 -1.05
C VAL A 135 -28.32 1.83 -0.18
N SER A 136 -27.42 2.70 0.29
CA SER A 136 -26.37 2.31 1.24
C SER A 136 -26.93 1.97 2.62
N GLN A 137 -26.18 1.22 3.43
CA GLN A 137 -26.59 0.84 4.79
C GLN A 137 -26.94 2.04 5.68
N LYS A 138 -26.23 3.16 5.48
CA LYS A 138 -26.61 4.49 5.99
C LYS A 138 -27.24 5.30 4.86
N PRO A 139 -28.58 5.29 4.73
CA PRO A 139 -29.23 5.95 3.61
C PRO A 139 -29.07 7.47 3.69
N ASN A 140 -28.44 8.06 2.69
CA ASN A 140 -28.51 9.49 2.47
C ASN A 140 -29.68 9.76 1.52
N VAL A 141 -30.87 9.97 2.10
CA VAL A 141 -32.12 10.16 1.35
C VAL A 141 -31.98 11.30 0.34
N LYS A 142 -31.34 12.41 0.73
CA LYS A 142 -31.07 13.53 -0.19
C LYS A 142 -30.27 13.06 -1.41
N LYS A 143 -29.16 12.34 -1.23
CA LYS A 143 -28.35 11.82 -2.35
C LYS A 143 -29.17 10.89 -3.25
N ILE A 144 -29.90 9.93 -2.66
CA ILE A 144 -30.75 8.98 -3.41
C ILE A 144 -31.78 9.72 -4.26
N MET A 145 -32.44 10.73 -3.69
CA MET A 145 -33.42 11.53 -4.44
C MET A 145 -32.78 12.33 -5.58
N LYS A 146 -31.56 12.86 -5.37
CA LYS A 146 -30.81 13.53 -6.45
C LYS A 146 -30.45 12.58 -7.58
N ASP A 147 -29.94 11.40 -7.24
CA ASP A 147 -29.57 10.35 -8.19
C ASP A 147 -30.80 9.84 -8.97
N LEU A 148 -31.98 9.85 -8.33
CA LEU A 148 -33.24 9.53 -8.99
C LEU A 148 -33.65 10.64 -9.98
N ILE A 149 -33.63 11.91 -9.56
CA ILE A 149 -33.98 13.05 -10.42
C ILE A 149 -33.06 13.15 -11.64
N SER A 150 -31.75 12.88 -11.48
CA SER A 150 -30.77 12.97 -12.56
C SER A 150 -30.98 11.92 -13.66
N GLN A 151 -31.63 10.79 -13.34
CA GLN A 151 -31.98 9.75 -14.30
C GLN A 151 -33.37 9.94 -14.92
N LEU A 152 -34.24 10.73 -14.30
CA LEU A 152 -35.58 10.99 -14.80
C LEU A 152 -35.58 12.04 -15.94
N PRO A 153 -36.42 11.87 -16.97
CA PRO A 153 -36.55 12.87 -18.04
C PRO A 153 -37.11 14.21 -17.50
N CYS A 154 -36.24 15.19 -17.33
CA CYS A 154 -36.58 16.55 -16.89
C CYS A 154 -35.82 17.62 -17.70
N LYS A 155 -36.37 18.85 -17.78
CA LYS A 155 -35.71 19.99 -18.43
C LYS A 155 -34.51 20.44 -17.58
N GLU A 156 -33.41 20.91 -18.18
CA GLU A 156 -32.21 21.36 -17.44
C GLU A 156 -32.53 22.41 -16.36
N ASP A 157 -33.49 23.30 -16.62
CA ASP A 157 -33.94 24.31 -15.65
C ASP A 157 -34.64 23.71 -14.43
N PHE A 158 -35.24 22.52 -14.55
CA PHE A 158 -35.97 21.85 -13.46
C PHE A 158 -35.03 21.37 -12.35
N ALA A 159 -33.82 20.96 -12.72
CA ALA A 159 -32.79 20.48 -11.79
C ALA A 159 -31.84 21.60 -11.30
N LYS A 160 -32.04 22.86 -11.71
CA LYS A 160 -31.22 23.97 -11.24
C LYS A 160 -31.35 24.16 -9.72
N GLY A 161 -30.21 24.13 -9.03
CA GLY A 161 -30.14 24.28 -7.58
C GLY A 161 -30.52 23.03 -6.80
N ILE A 162 -30.50 21.84 -7.41
CA ILE A 162 -30.76 20.56 -6.73
C ILE A 162 -29.91 20.38 -5.46
N ASP A 163 -28.72 20.98 -5.41
CA ASP A 163 -27.83 20.93 -4.25
C ASP A 163 -28.37 21.64 -3.01
N THR A 164 -29.20 22.66 -3.19
CA THR A 164 -29.78 23.46 -2.10
C THR A 164 -31.10 22.89 -1.58
N TRP A 165 -31.67 21.86 -2.22
CA TRP A 165 -32.96 21.31 -1.83
C TRP A 165 -32.86 20.48 -0.54
N ASP A 166 -33.89 20.56 0.28
CA ASP A 166 -34.12 19.64 1.40
C ASP A 166 -34.87 18.39 0.94
N GLU A 167 -35.03 17.41 1.83
CA GLU A 167 -35.67 16.13 1.52
C GLU A 167 -37.14 16.30 1.08
N ALA A 168 -37.88 17.19 1.74
CA ALA A 168 -39.28 17.44 1.43
C ALA A 168 -39.45 18.03 0.01
N LYS A 169 -38.59 18.99 -0.36
CA LYS A 169 -38.59 19.60 -1.69
C LYS A 169 -38.22 18.59 -2.77
N CYS A 170 -37.25 17.71 -2.52
CA CYS A 170 -36.92 16.61 -3.44
C CYS A 170 -38.12 15.69 -3.68
N ILE A 171 -38.83 15.30 -2.62
CA ILE A 171 -40.04 14.46 -2.71
C ILE A 171 -41.11 15.12 -3.58
N VAL A 172 -41.41 16.41 -3.35
CA VAL A 172 -42.40 17.15 -4.14
C VAL A 172 -42.00 17.20 -5.62
N LYS A 173 -40.72 17.44 -5.91
CA LYS A 173 -40.21 17.53 -7.28
C LYS A 173 -40.27 16.19 -8.02
N ILE A 174 -39.95 15.09 -7.34
CA ILE A 174 -40.09 13.74 -7.92
C ILE A 174 -41.56 13.43 -8.20
N LYS A 175 -42.47 13.78 -7.29
CA LYS A 175 -43.92 13.62 -7.54
C LYS A 175 -44.36 14.39 -8.77
N GLU A 176 -43.98 15.66 -8.92
CA GLU A 176 -44.28 16.48 -10.11
C GLU A 176 -43.78 15.81 -11.41
N LEU A 177 -42.61 15.17 -11.40
CA LEU A 177 -42.06 14.50 -12.58
C LEU A 177 -42.78 13.18 -12.93
N LEU A 178 -43.31 12.48 -11.93
CA LEU A 178 -43.86 11.14 -12.08
C LEU A 178 -45.39 11.11 -12.16
N GLN A 179 -46.08 12.17 -11.71
CA GLN A 179 -47.54 12.20 -11.52
C GLN A 179 -48.31 11.70 -12.75
N ASP A 180 -47.98 12.22 -13.93
CA ASP A 180 -48.70 11.95 -15.19
C ASP A 180 -47.96 10.98 -16.12
N LYS A 181 -47.06 10.16 -15.56
CA LYS A 181 -46.21 9.25 -16.34
C LYS A 181 -46.20 7.84 -15.77
N ARG A 182 -46.12 6.87 -16.68
CA ARG A 182 -45.82 5.47 -16.34
C ARG A 182 -44.32 5.33 -16.06
N TYR A 183 -43.97 4.97 -14.82
CA TYR A 183 -42.58 4.88 -14.38
C TYR A 183 -42.17 3.47 -13.95
N LEU A 184 -40.88 3.17 -14.14
CA LEU A 184 -40.20 1.97 -13.66
C LEU A 184 -38.98 2.38 -12.84
N ILE A 185 -38.99 2.10 -11.55
CA ILE A 185 -37.91 2.51 -10.64
C ILE A 185 -37.36 1.29 -9.91
N VAL A 186 -36.05 1.08 -10.01
CA VAL A 186 -35.33 0.06 -9.24
C VAL A 186 -34.63 0.71 -8.05
N ILE A 187 -34.85 0.14 -6.87
CA ILE A 187 -34.22 0.56 -5.62
C ILE A 187 -33.46 -0.64 -5.06
N ASP A 188 -32.15 -0.60 -5.23
CA ASP A 188 -31.26 -1.69 -4.89
C ASP A 188 -30.76 -1.63 -3.43
N ASP A 189 -30.68 -2.79 -2.80
CA ASP A 189 -30.17 -3.09 -1.45
C ASP A 189 -30.79 -2.27 -0.30
N ILE A 190 -32.11 -2.33 -0.11
CA ILE A 190 -32.77 -1.64 1.00
C ILE A 190 -32.48 -2.31 2.35
N TRP A 191 -31.86 -1.56 3.28
CA TRP A 191 -31.41 -2.08 4.58
C TRP A 191 -32.39 -1.94 5.75
N SER A 192 -33.43 -1.10 5.64
CA SER A 192 -34.39 -0.93 6.73
C SER A 192 -35.77 -0.49 6.26
N ILE A 193 -36.79 -0.80 7.07
CA ILE A 193 -38.17 -0.34 6.87
C ILE A 193 -38.24 1.19 6.90
N SER A 194 -37.44 1.83 7.76
CA SER A 194 -37.34 3.29 7.85
C SER A 194 -36.80 3.91 6.56
N ALA A 195 -35.77 3.31 5.95
CA ALA A 195 -35.22 3.76 4.68
C ALA A 195 -36.27 3.66 3.55
N TRP A 196 -36.97 2.53 3.47
CA TRP A 196 -38.09 2.37 2.53
C TRP A 196 -39.17 3.42 2.75
N ASN A 197 -39.60 3.63 3.99
CA ASN A 197 -40.64 4.61 4.31
C ASN A 197 -40.23 6.04 3.96
N ALA A 198 -38.95 6.40 4.10
CA ALA A 198 -38.47 7.73 3.70
C ALA A 198 -38.53 7.93 2.17
N ILE A 199 -38.28 6.87 1.39
CA ILE A 199 -38.22 6.95 -0.07
C ILE A 199 -39.58 6.75 -0.73
N LYS A 200 -40.42 5.84 -0.20
CA LYS A 200 -41.70 5.43 -0.84
C LYS A 200 -42.64 6.60 -1.11
N TYR A 201 -42.62 7.62 -0.24
CA TYR A 201 -43.50 8.78 -0.37
C TYR A 201 -43.14 9.69 -1.54
N ALA A 202 -41.97 9.53 -2.18
CA ALA A 202 -41.63 10.25 -3.41
C ALA A 202 -42.39 9.72 -4.63
N PHE A 203 -42.90 8.48 -4.58
CA PHE A 203 -43.53 7.84 -5.73
C PHE A 203 -45.05 7.99 -5.66
N PRO A 204 -45.68 8.74 -6.58
CA PRO A 204 -47.13 8.92 -6.58
C PRO A 204 -47.85 7.63 -7.00
N GLU A 205 -48.96 7.33 -6.34
CA GLU A 205 -49.93 6.39 -6.89
C GLU A 205 -50.68 7.09 -8.02
N ASN A 206 -50.63 6.51 -9.21
CA ASN A 206 -51.25 7.04 -10.40
C ASN A 206 -51.85 5.90 -11.23
N ASP A 207 -52.80 6.22 -12.11
CA ASP A 207 -53.52 5.23 -12.92
C ASP A 207 -52.77 4.86 -14.22
N PHE A 208 -51.43 4.93 -14.17
CA PHE A 208 -50.56 4.71 -15.33
C PHE A 208 -49.83 3.36 -15.27
N SER A 209 -50.24 2.41 -14.43
CA SER A 209 -49.61 1.08 -14.31
C SER A 209 -48.09 1.18 -14.07
N SER A 210 -47.70 2.00 -13.10
CA SER A 210 -46.30 2.20 -12.70
C SER A 210 -45.74 1.00 -11.92
N ARG A 211 -44.41 0.84 -11.90
CA ARG A 211 -43.72 -0.32 -11.33
C ARG A 211 -42.52 0.10 -10.49
N ILE A 212 -42.34 -0.57 -9.35
CA ILE A 212 -41.15 -0.45 -8.51
C ILE A 212 -40.54 -1.84 -8.34
N VAL A 213 -39.23 -1.95 -8.49
CA VAL A 213 -38.47 -3.16 -8.12
C VAL A 213 -37.57 -2.80 -6.94
N ALA A 214 -37.70 -3.52 -5.85
CA ALA A 214 -36.86 -3.36 -4.66
C ALA A 214 -36.03 -4.63 -4.46
N THR A 215 -34.76 -4.51 -4.10
CA THR A 215 -33.95 -5.64 -3.63
C THR A 215 -33.58 -5.45 -2.17
N THR A 216 -33.52 -6.53 -1.39
CA THR A 216 -33.11 -6.47 0.02
C THR A 216 -32.61 -7.83 0.51
N ARG A 217 -31.81 -7.81 1.58
CA ARG A 217 -31.38 -9.01 2.31
C ARG A 217 -32.36 -9.41 3.42
N ILE A 218 -33.29 -8.53 3.78
CA ILE A 218 -34.10 -8.65 4.99
C ILE A 218 -35.55 -8.93 4.61
N VAL A 219 -36.06 -10.09 5.00
CA VAL A 219 -37.43 -10.53 4.68
C VAL A 219 -38.48 -9.55 5.20
N ASP A 220 -38.30 -8.99 6.40
CA ASP A 220 -39.25 -8.02 6.95
C ASP A 220 -39.29 -6.70 6.14
N VAL A 221 -38.15 -6.27 5.58
CA VAL A 221 -38.10 -5.10 4.67
C VAL A 221 -38.82 -5.41 3.36
N ALA A 222 -38.60 -6.61 2.79
CA ALA A 222 -39.28 -7.05 1.57
C ALA A 222 -40.80 -7.10 1.76
N ARG A 223 -41.28 -7.66 2.88
CA ARG A 223 -42.70 -7.64 3.24
C ARG A 223 -43.22 -6.21 3.34
N SER A 224 -42.48 -5.31 4.00
CA SER A 224 -42.87 -3.90 4.12
C SER A 224 -42.98 -3.17 2.79
N CYS A 225 -42.22 -3.56 1.77
CA CYS A 225 -42.30 -2.99 0.44
C CYS A 225 -43.58 -3.41 -0.30
N CYS A 226 -44.16 -4.56 0.05
CA CYS A 226 -45.34 -5.12 -0.60
C CYS A 226 -46.67 -4.88 0.13
N LEU A 227 -46.70 -4.15 1.26
CA LEU A 227 -47.87 -4.02 2.12
C LEU A 227 -49.09 -3.34 1.46
N ASP A 228 -48.89 -2.54 0.41
CA ASP A 228 -49.95 -1.74 -0.24
C ASP A 228 -50.83 -2.56 -1.22
N GLY A 229 -50.97 -3.88 -1.01
CA GLY A 229 -51.93 -4.77 -1.69
C GLY A 229 -51.53 -5.28 -3.09
N ASN A 230 -50.70 -4.56 -3.84
CA ASN A 230 -50.27 -4.92 -5.21
C ASN A 230 -48.78 -5.32 -5.32
N GLY A 231 -48.24 -5.88 -4.23
CA GLY A 231 -46.85 -6.30 -4.15
C GLY A 231 -46.63 -7.80 -4.36
N ARG A 232 -45.53 -8.19 -5.02
CA ARG A 232 -45.04 -9.57 -5.09
C ARG A 232 -43.67 -9.64 -4.43
N MET A 233 -43.54 -10.54 -3.46
CA MET A 233 -42.24 -10.88 -2.88
C MET A 233 -41.70 -12.11 -3.61
N TYR A 234 -40.45 -12.04 -4.06
CA TYR A 234 -39.74 -13.13 -4.71
C TYR A 234 -38.47 -13.45 -3.92
N GLU A 235 -38.40 -14.64 -3.34
CA GLU A 235 -37.20 -15.11 -2.66
C GLU A 235 -36.27 -15.77 -3.67
N ILE A 236 -35.08 -15.21 -3.86
CA ILE A 236 -34.10 -15.77 -4.80
C ILE A 236 -33.45 -17.01 -4.20
N GLU A 237 -33.43 -18.09 -4.98
CA GLU A 237 -32.80 -19.34 -4.60
C GLU A 237 -31.32 -19.40 -5.02
N ALA A 238 -30.55 -20.26 -4.36
CA ALA A 238 -29.19 -20.56 -4.76
C ALA A 238 -29.16 -21.26 -6.13
N LEU A 239 -28.04 -21.14 -6.85
CA LEU A 239 -27.87 -21.80 -8.14
C LEU A 239 -27.95 -23.32 -8.00
N SER A 240 -28.61 -23.97 -8.96
CA SER A 240 -28.59 -25.42 -9.08
C SER A 240 -27.17 -25.95 -9.27
N ASP A 241 -26.96 -27.24 -8.97
CA ASP A 241 -25.67 -27.90 -9.19
C ASP A 241 -25.18 -27.75 -10.64
N LEU A 242 -26.10 -27.77 -11.61
CA LEU A 242 -25.80 -27.59 -13.02
C LEU A 242 -25.29 -26.17 -13.30
N HIS A 243 -26.06 -25.14 -12.94
CA HIS A 243 -25.66 -23.74 -13.17
C HIS A 243 -24.40 -23.37 -12.40
N SER A 244 -24.22 -23.93 -11.19
CA SER A 244 -23.01 -23.76 -10.39
C SER A 244 -21.76 -24.29 -11.09
N LYS A 245 -21.84 -25.47 -11.72
CA LYS A 245 -20.73 -26.05 -12.51
C LYS A 245 -20.42 -25.19 -13.73
N ILE A 246 -21.45 -24.77 -14.47
CA ILE A 246 -21.28 -23.92 -15.65
C ILE A 246 -20.53 -22.64 -15.25
N LEU A 247 -20.98 -21.93 -14.22
CA LEU A 247 -20.33 -20.71 -13.74
C LEU A 247 -18.86 -20.95 -13.33
N PHE A 248 -18.63 -22.01 -12.55
CA PHE A 248 -17.32 -22.34 -12.02
C PHE A 248 -16.31 -22.70 -13.12
N PHE A 249 -16.66 -23.61 -14.03
CA PHE A 249 -15.76 -24.02 -15.09
C PHE A 249 -15.58 -22.97 -16.17
N LYS A 250 -16.60 -22.14 -16.42
CA LYS A 250 -16.48 -21.01 -17.33
C LYS A 250 -15.45 -19.99 -16.84
N ARG A 251 -15.37 -19.72 -15.53
CA ARG A 251 -14.32 -18.83 -14.98
C ARG A 251 -12.92 -19.40 -15.12
N ILE A 252 -12.75 -20.69 -14.85
CA ILE A 252 -11.44 -21.35 -14.81
C ILE A 252 -10.95 -21.71 -16.21
N PHE A 253 -11.79 -22.32 -17.02
CA PHE A 253 -11.42 -22.89 -18.31
C PHE A 253 -12.07 -22.19 -19.49
N GLY A 254 -12.92 -21.18 -19.30
CA GLY A 254 -13.67 -20.50 -20.37
C GLY A 254 -14.84 -21.30 -20.96
N LEU A 255 -14.75 -22.64 -20.96
CA LEU A 255 -15.77 -23.59 -21.43
C LEU A 255 -15.81 -24.81 -20.49
N GLU A 256 -16.99 -25.40 -20.28
CA GLU A 256 -17.18 -26.54 -19.37
C GLU A 256 -16.39 -27.79 -19.78
N ASP A 257 -16.39 -28.10 -21.08
CA ASP A 257 -15.77 -29.32 -21.64
C ASP A 257 -14.24 -29.37 -21.54
N ARG A 258 -13.60 -28.27 -21.14
CA ARG A 258 -12.14 -28.18 -20.99
C ARG A 258 -11.62 -28.64 -19.63
N CYS A 259 -12.49 -29.03 -18.70
CA CYS A 259 -12.08 -29.49 -17.38
C CYS A 259 -11.51 -30.93 -17.40
N PRO A 260 -10.26 -31.16 -16.96
CA PRO A 260 -9.68 -32.49 -16.85
C PRO A 260 -10.47 -33.40 -15.91
N ASP A 261 -10.66 -34.68 -16.29
CA ASP A 261 -11.44 -35.64 -15.51
C ASP A 261 -10.93 -35.82 -14.06
N VAL A 262 -9.61 -35.74 -13.88
CA VAL A 262 -8.94 -35.82 -12.57
C VAL A 262 -9.43 -34.75 -11.59
N LEU A 263 -9.86 -33.59 -12.10
CA LEU A 263 -10.32 -32.46 -11.29
C LEU A 263 -11.84 -32.45 -11.09
N LYS A 264 -12.63 -33.17 -11.90
CA LYS A 264 -14.11 -33.17 -11.79
C LYS A 264 -14.60 -33.56 -10.40
N GLN A 265 -13.99 -34.59 -9.80
CA GLN A 265 -14.39 -35.05 -8.47
C GLN A 265 -14.11 -34.01 -7.36
N ILE A 266 -12.94 -33.36 -7.41
CA ILE A 266 -12.56 -32.32 -6.43
C ILE A 266 -13.41 -31.06 -6.65
N SER A 267 -13.62 -30.66 -7.90
CA SER A 267 -14.48 -29.55 -8.29
C SER A 267 -15.89 -29.69 -7.71
N ASN A 268 -16.50 -30.88 -7.84
CA ASN A 268 -17.81 -31.16 -7.26
C ASN A 268 -17.82 -31.02 -5.72
N LYS A 269 -16.74 -31.43 -5.04
CA LYS A 269 -16.62 -31.27 -3.59
C LYS A 269 -16.48 -29.79 -3.18
N ILE A 270 -15.74 -29.00 -3.96
CA ILE A 270 -15.59 -27.55 -3.75
C ILE A 270 -16.93 -26.85 -3.96
N LEU A 271 -17.62 -27.13 -5.08
CA LEU A 271 -18.94 -26.56 -5.40
C LEU A 271 -19.98 -26.82 -4.31
N LYS A 272 -20.02 -28.05 -3.77
CA LYS A 272 -20.89 -28.39 -2.63
C LYS A 272 -20.63 -27.51 -1.41
N LYS A 273 -19.41 -27.04 -1.20
CA LYS A 273 -19.06 -26.12 -0.10
C LYS A 273 -19.42 -24.67 -0.42
N CYS A 274 -19.48 -24.27 -1.69
CA CYS A 274 -19.95 -22.96 -2.10
C CYS A 274 -21.48 -22.80 -1.98
N GLY A 275 -22.23 -23.91 -1.85
CA GLY A 275 -23.68 -23.89 -1.56
C GLY A 275 -24.53 -23.20 -2.63
N GLY A 276 -24.08 -23.18 -3.89
CA GLY A 276 -24.80 -22.53 -4.99
C GLY A 276 -24.76 -20.99 -4.95
N LEU A 277 -23.93 -20.37 -4.10
CA LEU A 277 -23.79 -18.91 -4.04
C LEU A 277 -22.91 -18.39 -5.19
N PRO A 278 -23.43 -17.58 -6.14
CA PRO A 278 -22.65 -17.06 -7.27
C PRO A 278 -21.35 -16.36 -6.86
N LEU A 279 -21.40 -15.48 -5.85
CA LEU A 279 -20.21 -14.75 -5.40
C LEU A 279 -19.13 -15.70 -4.84
N ALA A 280 -19.53 -16.74 -4.10
CA ALA A 280 -18.61 -17.74 -3.55
C ALA A 280 -17.94 -18.56 -4.66
N ILE A 281 -18.76 -18.98 -5.64
CA ILE A 281 -18.32 -19.74 -6.80
C ILE A 281 -17.32 -18.92 -7.62
N ILE A 282 -17.64 -17.66 -7.94
CA ILE A 282 -16.75 -16.77 -8.70
C ILE A 282 -15.45 -16.53 -7.93
N THR A 283 -15.52 -16.29 -6.62
CA THR A 283 -14.34 -16.02 -5.81
C THR A 283 -13.37 -17.20 -5.76
N ILE A 284 -13.89 -18.42 -5.51
CA ILE A 284 -13.05 -19.62 -5.45
C ILE A 284 -12.56 -20.05 -6.84
N SER A 285 -13.40 -19.92 -7.87
CA SER A 285 -12.97 -20.22 -9.24
C SER A 285 -11.91 -19.24 -9.73
N SER A 286 -12.01 -17.95 -9.39
CA SER A 286 -10.96 -16.95 -9.67
C SER A 286 -9.66 -17.26 -8.92
N LEU A 287 -9.73 -17.70 -7.66
CA LEU A 287 -8.56 -18.18 -6.91
C LEU A 287 -7.90 -19.36 -7.62
N LEU A 288 -8.70 -20.38 -8.00
CA LEU A 288 -8.21 -21.58 -8.69
C LEU A 288 -7.68 -21.30 -10.09
N ALA A 289 -8.22 -20.30 -10.80
CA ALA A 289 -7.74 -19.88 -12.12
C ALA A 289 -6.30 -19.35 -12.09
N THR A 290 -5.79 -18.95 -10.92
CA THR A 290 -4.39 -18.53 -10.70
C THR A 290 -3.47 -19.68 -10.28
N LYS A 291 -4.02 -20.89 -10.05
CA LYS A 291 -3.25 -22.05 -9.59
C LYS A 291 -2.92 -22.99 -10.74
N PRO A 292 -1.81 -23.75 -10.66
CA PRO A 292 -1.56 -24.85 -11.58
C PRO A 292 -2.73 -25.84 -11.60
N VAL A 293 -3.00 -26.41 -12.77
CA VAL A 293 -4.08 -27.39 -13.00
C VAL A 293 -3.63 -28.77 -12.50
N VAL A 294 -3.36 -28.86 -11.20
CA VAL A 294 -2.83 -30.06 -10.52
C VAL A 294 -3.74 -30.43 -9.34
N LYS A 295 -4.01 -31.74 -9.20
CA LYS A 295 -4.95 -32.29 -8.21
C LYS A 295 -4.64 -31.84 -6.78
N ASP A 296 -3.36 -31.86 -6.39
CA ASP A 296 -2.93 -31.59 -5.01
C ASP A 296 -3.17 -30.13 -4.58
N GLU A 297 -2.97 -29.17 -5.50
CA GLU A 297 -3.24 -27.75 -5.24
C GLU A 297 -4.74 -27.50 -5.03
N TRP A 298 -5.60 -28.14 -5.84
CA TRP A 298 -7.05 -28.05 -5.69
C TRP A 298 -7.54 -28.72 -4.40
N GLU A 299 -6.92 -29.85 -4.02
CA GLU A 299 -7.21 -30.53 -2.76
C GLU A 299 -6.76 -29.70 -1.54
N ARG A 300 -5.67 -28.92 -1.67
CA ARG A 300 -5.26 -27.94 -0.66
C ARG A 300 -6.30 -26.84 -0.49
N VAL A 301 -6.79 -26.24 -1.58
CA VAL A 301 -7.87 -25.25 -1.52
C VAL A 301 -9.13 -25.84 -0.89
N ARG A 302 -9.51 -27.05 -1.27
CA ARG A 302 -10.65 -27.78 -0.67
C ARG A 302 -10.50 -27.95 0.84
N ARG A 303 -9.31 -28.34 1.32
CA ARG A 303 -9.02 -28.49 2.75
C ARG A 303 -9.11 -27.16 3.49
N SER A 304 -8.61 -26.07 2.89
CA SER A 304 -8.73 -24.73 3.46
C SER A 304 -10.19 -24.30 3.59
N ILE A 305 -11.03 -24.59 2.58
CA ILE A 305 -12.48 -24.35 2.65
C ILE A 305 -13.12 -25.12 3.80
N CYS A 306 -12.82 -26.42 3.95
CA CYS A 306 -13.33 -27.21 5.07
C CYS A 306 -12.93 -26.59 6.41
N SER A 307 -11.65 -26.29 6.60
CA SER A 307 -11.17 -25.72 7.87
C SER A 307 -11.78 -24.36 8.19
N ALA A 308 -12.12 -23.54 7.19
CA ALA A 308 -12.71 -22.23 7.40
C ALA A 308 -14.21 -22.33 7.77
N LEU A 309 -14.92 -23.31 7.20
CA LEU A 309 -16.34 -23.55 7.48
C LEU A 309 -16.56 -24.29 8.80
N ASP A 310 -15.65 -25.18 9.20
CA ASP A 310 -15.75 -25.94 10.46
C ASP A 310 -15.56 -25.05 11.71
N LYS A 311 -15.01 -23.84 11.54
CA LYS A 311 -14.77 -22.86 12.62
C LYS A 311 -15.91 -21.84 12.82
N GLY A 312 -16.87 -21.74 11.90
CA GLY A 312 -17.93 -20.71 11.92
C GLY A 312 -19.30 -21.25 12.32
N ARG A 313 -20.09 -20.48 13.09
CA ARG A 313 -21.56 -20.71 13.20
C ARG A 313 -22.23 -20.17 11.92
N SER A 314 -23.41 -20.67 11.59
CA SER A 314 -24.05 -20.67 10.26
C SER A 314 -24.25 -19.35 9.48
N LEU A 315 -23.83 -18.19 10.00
CA LEU A 315 -23.83 -16.89 9.29
C LEU A 315 -22.43 -16.48 8.79
N ASP A 316 -21.34 -17.04 9.34
CA ASP A 316 -19.95 -16.71 8.97
C ASP A 316 -19.43 -17.46 7.73
N GLY A 317 -20.20 -18.41 7.20
CA GLY A 317 -19.72 -19.32 6.16
C GLY A 317 -19.24 -18.62 4.90
N MET A 318 -19.91 -17.54 4.48
CA MET A 318 -19.52 -16.78 3.29
C MET A 318 -18.25 -15.95 3.53
N ASN A 319 -18.15 -15.25 4.66
CA ASN A 319 -16.94 -14.51 5.04
C ASN A 319 -15.74 -15.45 5.19
N SER A 320 -15.94 -16.65 5.74
CA SER A 320 -14.94 -17.70 5.79
C SER A 320 -14.45 -18.09 4.39
N ILE A 321 -15.32 -18.24 3.41
CA ILE A 321 -14.94 -18.56 2.02
C ILE A 321 -14.18 -17.41 1.37
N LEU A 322 -14.67 -16.18 1.48
CA LEU A 322 -14.03 -14.99 0.93
C LEU A 322 -12.64 -14.75 1.56
N SER A 323 -12.49 -15.04 2.86
CA SER A 323 -11.23 -14.90 3.58
C SER A 323 -10.10 -15.79 3.05
N LEU A 324 -10.43 -16.89 2.35
CA LEU A 324 -9.43 -17.76 1.75
C LEU A 324 -8.69 -17.05 0.62
N SER A 325 -9.42 -16.32 -0.21
CA SER A 325 -8.82 -15.51 -1.27
C SER A 325 -7.94 -14.42 -0.66
N TYR A 326 -8.38 -13.76 0.42
CA TYR A 326 -7.55 -12.79 1.15
C TYR A 326 -6.25 -13.42 1.67
N ASN A 327 -6.34 -14.60 2.29
CA ASN A 327 -5.20 -15.27 2.88
C ASN A 327 -4.14 -15.66 1.84
N ASP A 328 -4.55 -15.96 0.61
CA ASP A 328 -3.68 -16.31 -0.53
C ASP A 328 -2.94 -15.10 -1.13
N LEU A 329 -3.32 -13.86 -0.78
CA LEU A 329 -2.65 -12.66 -1.27
C LEU A 329 -1.24 -12.50 -0.71
N SER A 330 -0.36 -11.89 -1.52
CA SER A 330 0.94 -11.40 -1.07
C SER A 330 0.78 -10.27 -0.04
N PRO A 331 1.80 -10.00 0.80
CA PRO A 331 1.72 -8.92 1.79
C PRO A 331 1.39 -7.55 1.21
N ASN A 332 1.99 -7.18 0.07
CA ASN A 332 1.75 -5.88 -0.57
C ASN A 332 0.30 -5.79 -1.10
N LEU A 333 -0.20 -6.85 -1.74
CA LEU A 333 -1.59 -6.89 -2.20
C LEU A 333 -2.59 -6.84 -1.05
N LYS A 334 -2.29 -7.44 0.11
CA LYS A 334 -3.13 -7.30 1.31
C LYS A 334 -3.25 -5.84 1.71
N SER A 335 -2.14 -5.10 1.83
CA SER A 335 -2.17 -3.67 2.13
C SER A 335 -2.98 -2.87 1.11
N CYS A 336 -2.79 -3.14 -0.18
CA CYS A 336 -3.57 -2.51 -1.26
C CYS A 336 -5.07 -2.78 -1.14
N LEU A 337 -5.47 -4.02 -0.83
CA LEU A 337 -6.86 -4.39 -0.63
C LEU A 337 -7.44 -3.75 0.64
N LEU A 338 -6.73 -3.81 1.77
CA LEU A 338 -7.16 -3.21 3.04
C LEU A 338 -7.37 -1.71 2.92
N TYR A 339 -6.56 -1.02 2.12
CA TYR A 339 -6.74 0.41 1.81
C TYR A 339 -8.12 0.75 1.26
N LEU A 340 -8.78 -0.19 0.56
CA LEU A 340 -10.08 0.06 -0.05
C LEU A 340 -11.20 0.29 0.97
N SER A 341 -11.00 -0.09 2.24
CA SER A 341 -11.99 0.14 3.30
C SER A 341 -12.19 1.61 3.69
N ILE A 342 -11.33 2.53 3.21
CA ILE A 342 -11.56 3.97 3.39
C ILE A 342 -12.70 4.50 2.50
N TYR A 343 -13.03 3.77 1.43
CA TYR A 343 -14.07 4.17 0.50
C TYR A 343 -15.44 3.71 1.00
N PRO A 344 -16.49 4.52 0.85
CA PRO A 344 -17.83 4.11 1.23
C PRO A 344 -18.35 3.01 0.29
N GLU A 345 -19.43 2.34 0.72
CA GLU A 345 -20.20 1.40 -0.11
C GLU A 345 -20.54 2.01 -1.48
N ASP A 346 -20.57 1.17 -2.52
CA ASP A 346 -20.84 1.52 -3.91
C ASP A 346 -19.91 2.59 -4.54
N TYR A 347 -18.84 3.02 -3.88
CA TYR A 347 -17.96 4.04 -4.43
C TYR A 347 -17.16 3.52 -5.64
N VAL A 348 -17.25 4.24 -6.76
CA VAL A 348 -16.45 3.98 -7.95
C VAL A 348 -15.05 4.58 -7.76
N ILE A 349 -14.05 3.72 -7.63
CA ILE A 349 -12.66 4.10 -7.35
C ILE A 349 -11.89 4.15 -8.67
N VAL A 350 -11.50 5.36 -9.09
CA VAL A 350 -10.70 5.57 -10.30
C VAL A 350 -9.29 4.99 -10.14
N ARG A 351 -8.87 4.14 -11.08
CA ARG A 351 -7.60 3.40 -11.05
C ARG A 351 -6.40 4.32 -10.82
N ASP A 352 -6.28 5.37 -11.63
CA ASP A 352 -5.11 6.25 -11.61
C ASP A 352 -4.95 6.99 -10.28
N ILE A 353 -6.06 7.30 -9.60
CA ILE A 353 -6.04 7.93 -8.27
C ILE A 353 -5.63 6.91 -7.21
N LEU A 354 -6.19 5.69 -7.28
CA LEU A 354 -5.90 4.62 -6.33
C LEU A 354 -4.43 4.18 -6.40
N VAL A 355 -3.91 4.00 -7.61
CA VAL A 355 -2.50 3.64 -7.85
C VAL A 355 -1.56 4.69 -7.26
N ARG A 356 -1.81 5.99 -7.53
CA ARG A 356 -0.99 7.08 -6.96
C ARG A 356 -1.03 7.08 -5.43
N ARG A 357 -2.19 6.78 -4.84
CA ARG A 357 -2.34 6.66 -3.38
C ARG A 357 -1.53 5.48 -2.83
N TRP A 358 -1.62 4.29 -3.42
CA TRP A 358 -0.82 3.15 -2.97
C TRP A 358 0.70 3.40 -3.05
N ILE A 359 1.14 4.12 -4.08
CA ILE A 359 2.55 4.53 -4.20
C ILE A 359 2.93 5.54 -3.10
N ALA A 360 2.07 6.53 -2.84
CA ALA A 360 2.30 7.55 -1.81
C ALA A 360 2.33 6.95 -0.39
N GLU A 361 1.48 5.95 -0.11
CA GLU A 361 1.48 5.19 1.15
C GLU A 361 2.64 4.19 1.26
N ALA A 362 3.51 4.13 0.25
CA ALA A 362 4.65 3.22 0.18
C ALA A 362 4.28 1.72 0.27
N PHE A 363 3.07 1.33 -0.12
CA PHE A 363 2.69 -0.08 -0.26
C PHE A 363 3.40 -0.78 -1.43
N ILE A 364 3.94 0.01 -2.36
CA ILE A 364 4.53 -0.47 -3.60
C ILE A 364 6.05 -0.24 -3.59
N SER A 365 6.80 -1.32 -3.73
CA SER A 365 8.26 -1.33 -3.92
C SER A 365 8.63 -1.45 -5.40
N GLU A 366 9.79 -0.92 -5.80
CA GLU A 366 10.32 -1.17 -7.14
C GLU A 366 10.77 -2.63 -7.27
N GLU A 367 10.37 -3.27 -8.36
CA GLU A 367 10.79 -4.62 -8.73
C GLU A 367 11.76 -4.55 -9.92
N ARG A 368 12.61 -5.58 -10.10
CA ARG A 368 13.67 -5.53 -11.12
C ARG A 368 13.07 -5.33 -12.52
N GLY A 369 13.29 -4.14 -13.09
CA GLY A 369 12.87 -3.79 -14.44
C GLY A 369 11.45 -3.22 -14.55
N GLN A 370 10.75 -2.98 -13.43
CA GLN A 370 9.41 -2.37 -13.41
C GLN A 370 9.40 -1.12 -12.54
N SER A 371 8.72 -0.08 -13.00
CA SER A 371 8.46 1.14 -12.23
C SER A 371 7.43 0.89 -11.14
N LYS A 372 7.43 1.71 -10.07
CA LYS A 372 6.37 1.65 -9.03
C LYS A 372 4.96 1.81 -9.62
N GLN A 373 4.82 2.57 -10.69
CA GLN A 373 3.55 2.75 -11.40
C GLN A 373 3.07 1.43 -12.00
N GLU A 374 3.94 0.73 -12.75
CA GLU A 374 3.60 -0.55 -13.37
C GLU A 374 3.31 -1.63 -12.32
N VAL A 375 4.10 -1.70 -11.24
CA VAL A 375 3.85 -2.66 -10.14
C VAL A 375 2.49 -2.40 -9.48
N ALA A 376 2.16 -1.13 -9.22
CA ALA A 376 0.88 -0.75 -8.63
C ALA A 376 -0.32 -1.04 -9.55
N GLU A 377 -0.19 -0.77 -10.85
CA GLU A 377 -1.21 -1.13 -11.85
C GLU A 377 -1.39 -2.65 -11.93
N ASN A 378 -0.30 -3.41 -11.90
CA ASN A 378 -0.35 -4.87 -11.87
C ASN A 378 -1.11 -5.39 -10.64
N HIS A 379 -0.89 -4.79 -9.46
CA HIS A 379 -1.64 -5.13 -8.25
C HIS A 379 -3.13 -4.82 -8.40
N PHE A 380 -3.49 -3.69 -9.02
CA PHE A 380 -4.88 -3.34 -9.30
C PHE A 380 -5.58 -4.42 -10.15
N TYR A 381 -4.95 -4.83 -11.25
CA TYR A 381 -5.50 -5.87 -12.13
C TYR A 381 -5.49 -7.25 -11.47
N GLU A 382 -4.51 -7.57 -10.64
CA GLU A 382 -4.50 -8.82 -9.90
C GLU A 382 -5.68 -8.92 -8.93
N LEU A 383 -6.04 -7.84 -8.22
CA LEU A 383 -7.23 -7.80 -7.35
C LEU A 383 -8.52 -7.99 -8.15
N ILE A 384 -8.62 -7.40 -9.35
CA ILE A 384 -9.75 -7.62 -10.27
C ILE A 384 -9.79 -9.09 -10.69
N ASN A 385 -8.67 -9.65 -11.14
CA ASN A 385 -8.59 -11.01 -11.67
C ASN A 385 -8.87 -12.07 -10.59
N LYS A 386 -8.58 -11.78 -9.33
CA LYS A 386 -8.98 -12.58 -8.15
C LYS A 386 -10.44 -12.35 -7.72
N SER A 387 -11.18 -11.52 -8.44
CA SER A 387 -12.58 -11.14 -8.16
C SER A 387 -12.81 -10.56 -6.77
N MET A 388 -11.79 -9.86 -6.24
CA MET A 388 -11.92 -9.11 -4.98
C MET A 388 -12.49 -7.73 -5.18
N VAL A 389 -12.29 -7.16 -6.37
CA VAL A 389 -12.92 -5.91 -6.79
C VAL A 389 -13.53 -6.11 -8.16
N GLN A 390 -14.63 -5.41 -8.42
CA GLN A 390 -15.34 -5.45 -9.69
C GLN A 390 -14.79 -4.35 -10.61
N PRO A 391 -14.44 -4.66 -11.86
CA PRO A 391 -14.01 -3.64 -12.81
C PRO A 391 -15.20 -2.75 -13.22
N VAL A 392 -14.93 -1.47 -13.41
CA VAL A 392 -15.88 -0.47 -13.94
C VAL A 392 -15.26 0.12 -15.20
N GLU A 393 -16.04 0.17 -16.28
CA GLU A 393 -15.65 0.68 -17.60
C GLU A 393 -14.38 0.01 -18.16
N ILE A 394 -14.56 -1.14 -18.82
CA ILE A 394 -13.46 -1.83 -19.51
C ILE A 394 -13.33 -1.24 -20.92
N GLY A 395 -12.18 -0.63 -21.20
CA GLY A 395 -11.84 -0.12 -22.53
C GLY A 395 -11.61 -1.23 -23.56
N TYR A 396 -11.55 -0.85 -24.83
CA TYR A 396 -11.24 -1.78 -25.94
C TYR A 396 -9.86 -2.44 -25.82
N ASP A 397 -8.95 -1.85 -25.04
CA ASP A 397 -7.64 -2.39 -24.70
C ASP A 397 -7.68 -3.44 -23.57
N GLY A 398 -8.87 -3.78 -23.06
CA GLY A 398 -9.07 -4.72 -21.95
C GLY A 398 -8.72 -4.14 -20.58
N LYS A 399 -8.45 -2.84 -20.49
CA LYS A 399 -8.11 -2.16 -19.23
C LYS A 399 -9.35 -1.55 -18.60
N ALA A 400 -9.56 -1.86 -17.32
CA ALA A 400 -10.56 -1.18 -16.49
C ALA A 400 -10.06 0.22 -16.08
N CYS A 401 -10.90 1.24 -16.23
CA CYS A 401 -10.64 2.62 -15.82
C CYS A 401 -10.86 2.85 -14.31
N ALA A 402 -11.76 2.08 -13.71
CA ALA A 402 -12.10 2.15 -12.29
C ALA A 402 -12.45 0.76 -11.74
N CYS A 403 -12.61 0.66 -10.43
CA CYS A 403 -13.17 -0.51 -9.77
C CYS A 403 -14.17 -0.14 -8.69
N GLN A 404 -14.98 -1.10 -8.28
CA GLN A 404 -15.92 -1.01 -7.17
C GLN A 404 -15.76 -2.25 -6.30
N VAL A 405 -15.87 -2.09 -4.98
CA VAL A 405 -15.82 -3.22 -4.04
C VAL A 405 -17.23 -3.72 -3.81
N HIS A 406 -17.48 -5.02 -4.01
CA HIS A 406 -18.76 -5.62 -3.66
C HIS A 406 -18.95 -5.60 -2.14
N ASP A 407 -20.13 -5.26 -1.63
CA ASP A 407 -20.45 -5.12 -0.20
C ASP A 407 -19.96 -6.27 0.69
N MET A 408 -20.20 -7.54 0.31
CA MET A 408 -19.73 -8.69 1.08
C MET A 408 -18.19 -8.73 1.18
N MET A 409 -17.50 -8.27 0.13
CA MET A 409 -16.05 -8.14 0.17
C MET A 409 -15.64 -6.92 0.99
N LEU A 410 -16.35 -5.80 0.90
CA LEU A 410 -16.08 -4.62 1.72
C LEU A 410 -16.23 -4.90 3.21
N GLU A 411 -17.27 -5.65 3.62
CA GLU A 411 -17.45 -6.14 4.99
C GLU A 411 -16.25 -6.99 5.45
N LEU A 412 -15.78 -7.91 4.61
CA LEU A 412 -14.56 -8.69 4.89
C LEU A 412 -13.33 -7.79 5.02
N ILE A 413 -13.12 -6.85 4.09
CA ILE A 413 -11.97 -5.95 4.10
C ILE A 413 -11.98 -5.08 5.35
N ILE A 414 -13.14 -4.54 5.76
CA ILE A 414 -13.28 -3.76 7.00
C ILE A 414 -12.97 -4.65 8.21
N SER A 415 -13.55 -5.85 8.28
CA SER A 415 -13.30 -6.81 9.37
C SER A 415 -11.81 -7.14 9.48
N LYS A 416 -11.14 -7.45 8.36
CA LYS A 416 -9.70 -7.71 8.32
C LYS A 416 -8.88 -6.48 8.66
N SER A 417 -9.30 -5.30 8.19
CA SER A 417 -8.61 -4.04 8.52
C SER A 417 -8.67 -3.73 10.02
N VAL A 418 -9.75 -4.08 10.70
CA VAL A 418 -9.87 -3.94 12.16
C VAL A 418 -9.01 -4.99 12.88
N GLU A 419 -9.10 -6.26 12.49
CA GLU A 419 -8.27 -7.35 13.06
C GLU A 419 -6.77 -7.05 12.95
N ASP A 420 -6.36 -6.55 11.79
CA ASP A 420 -4.98 -6.22 11.46
C ASP A 420 -4.55 -4.85 12.02
N ASN A 421 -5.46 -4.08 12.62
CA ASN A 421 -5.26 -2.68 13.03
C ASN A 421 -4.77 -1.79 11.88
N PHE A 422 -5.22 -2.04 10.66
CA PHE A 422 -4.93 -1.26 9.46
C PHE A 422 -5.68 0.08 9.43
N ILE A 423 -6.87 0.15 10.04
CA ILE A 423 -7.65 1.38 10.26
C ILE A 423 -8.14 1.43 11.71
N SER A 424 -8.25 2.66 12.24
CA SER A 424 -8.85 2.93 13.55
C SER A 424 -10.15 3.66 13.32
N LEU A 425 -11.25 3.09 13.80
CA LEU A 425 -12.56 3.71 13.72
C LEU A 425 -12.66 4.75 14.84
N ALA A 426 -12.65 6.04 14.48
CA ALA A 426 -12.94 7.12 15.42
C ALA A 426 -14.45 7.35 15.46
N GLY A 427 -15.11 6.96 16.55
CA GLY A 427 -16.54 7.23 16.78
C GLY A 427 -16.92 7.13 18.25
N HIS A 428 -17.49 8.22 18.79
CA HIS A 428 -18.10 8.25 20.11
C HIS A 428 -19.44 7.50 20.06
N SER A 429 -19.62 6.52 20.96
CA SER A 429 -20.83 5.70 21.11
C SER A 429 -21.17 4.77 19.93
N GLN A 430 -21.77 3.63 20.25
CA GLN A 430 -22.08 2.48 19.37
C GLN A 430 -23.03 2.80 18.19
N THR A 431 -23.36 4.07 17.95
CA THR A 431 -24.31 4.54 16.94
C THR A 431 -23.77 5.61 16.00
N ASP A 432 -22.59 6.21 16.25
CA ASP A 432 -22.01 7.29 15.42
C ASP A 432 -20.63 6.92 14.86
N LEU A 433 -20.60 6.05 13.85
CA LEU A 433 -19.41 5.80 13.03
C LEU A 433 -19.39 6.76 11.85
N VAL A 434 -18.79 7.94 12.01
CA VAL A 434 -18.27 8.71 10.87
C VAL A 434 -16.94 8.07 10.49
N LEU A 435 -16.81 7.57 9.26
CA LEU A 435 -15.54 7.05 8.73
C LEU A 435 -14.57 8.22 8.47
N THR A 436 -14.07 8.87 9.51
CA THR A 436 -12.78 9.56 9.44
C THR A 436 -11.68 8.51 9.60
N CYS A 437 -11.50 7.69 8.55
CA CYS A 437 -10.37 6.77 8.47
C CYS A 437 -9.08 7.59 8.45
N HIS A 438 -8.44 7.68 9.61
CA HIS A 438 -6.99 7.78 9.64
C HIS A 438 -6.55 6.35 9.40
N ILE A 439 -5.88 6.09 8.26
CA ILE A 439 -5.15 4.84 8.07
C ILE A 439 -4.34 4.66 9.36
N SER A 440 -4.59 3.57 10.07
CA SER A 440 -3.90 3.36 11.33
C SER A 440 -2.41 3.36 11.02
N THR A 441 -1.72 4.29 11.65
CA THR A 441 -0.27 4.51 11.68
C THR A 441 0.53 3.26 12.12
N VAL A 442 -0.12 2.10 12.31
CA VAL A 442 0.36 0.85 12.91
C VAL A 442 1.11 -0.06 11.90
N TYR A 443 0.92 0.14 10.59
CA TYR A 443 1.74 -0.53 9.57
C TYR A 443 2.97 0.28 9.11
N MET A 444 3.13 1.51 9.59
CA MET A 444 4.29 2.33 9.25
C MET A 444 5.55 1.77 9.92
N GLN A 445 6.40 1.15 9.11
CA GLN A 445 7.78 0.84 9.51
C GLN A 445 8.65 2.09 9.52
N ALA A 446 8.28 3.10 8.72
CA ALA A 446 8.96 4.38 8.64
C ALA A 446 7.95 5.54 8.68
N ILE A 447 8.20 6.53 9.53
CA ILE A 447 7.52 7.83 9.51
C ILE A 447 8.54 8.87 9.09
N SER A 448 8.23 9.67 8.07
CA SER A 448 9.08 10.78 7.65
C SER A 448 8.36 12.11 7.71
N GLY A 449 9.07 13.18 8.08
CA GLY A 449 8.56 14.55 8.08
C GLY A 449 7.53 14.88 9.16
N PHE A 450 7.48 14.10 10.25
CA PHE A 450 6.49 14.33 11.32
C PHE A 450 6.83 15.61 12.09
N ASN A 451 6.05 16.66 11.85
CA ASN A 451 6.23 17.95 12.53
C ASN A 451 5.59 17.88 13.92
N ILE A 452 6.42 17.97 14.96
CA ILE A 452 5.97 17.81 16.35
C ILE A 452 5.05 18.93 16.82
N ILE A 453 5.22 20.14 16.27
CA ILE A 453 4.62 21.36 16.80
C ILE A 453 3.35 21.73 16.05
N LYS A 454 3.34 21.49 14.73
CA LYS A 454 2.15 21.63 13.89
C LYS A 454 1.19 20.46 14.05
N SER A 455 1.61 19.36 14.67
CA SER A 455 0.75 18.23 14.97
C SER A 455 0.00 18.45 16.29
N PRO A 456 -1.26 17.98 16.40
CA PRO A 456 -1.96 18.03 17.68
C PRO A 456 -1.24 17.15 18.72
N LEU A 457 -1.25 17.56 19.99
CA LEU A 457 -0.57 16.85 21.08
C LEU A 457 -0.93 15.35 21.16
N ARG A 458 -2.19 15.01 20.87
CA ARG A 458 -2.66 13.61 20.79
C ARG A 458 -1.92 12.81 19.72
N ALA A 459 -1.60 13.39 18.57
CA ALA A 459 -0.85 12.69 17.52
C ALA A 459 0.59 12.37 17.98
N VAL A 460 1.21 13.26 18.75
CA VAL A 460 2.53 13.00 19.36
C VAL A 460 2.44 11.88 20.40
N GLU A 461 1.34 11.78 21.15
CA GLU A 461 1.09 10.67 22.08
C GLU A 461 0.89 9.34 21.36
N GLU A 462 0.11 9.32 20.27
CA GLU A 462 -0.14 8.13 19.45
C GLU A 462 1.16 7.57 18.83
N LEU A 463 2.15 8.43 18.55
CA LEU A 463 3.48 8.02 18.09
C LEU A 463 4.11 6.97 19.02
N GLY A 464 3.95 7.13 20.34
CA GLY A 464 4.47 6.20 21.33
C GLY A 464 3.76 4.84 21.38
N LYS A 465 2.63 4.69 20.67
CA LYS A 465 1.88 3.43 20.60
C LYS A 465 2.26 2.58 19.39
N LEU A 466 3.14 3.09 18.52
CA LEU A 466 3.55 2.43 17.27
C LEU A 466 4.61 1.36 17.51
N ASN A 467 4.15 0.18 17.92
CA ASN A 467 5.03 -0.93 18.34
C ASN A 467 5.86 -1.58 17.21
N ARG A 468 5.59 -1.27 15.94
CA ARG A 468 6.30 -1.79 14.77
C ARG A 468 7.21 -0.76 14.08
N LEU A 469 7.20 0.49 14.54
CA LEU A 469 7.99 1.56 13.93
C LEU A 469 9.49 1.28 14.05
N LYS A 470 10.19 1.29 12.92
CA LYS A 470 11.65 1.08 12.84
C LYS A 470 12.39 2.36 12.54
N GLU A 471 11.80 3.24 11.77
CA GLU A 471 12.42 4.49 11.35
C GLU A 471 11.50 5.68 11.63
N LEU A 472 12.05 6.71 12.26
CA LEU A 472 11.32 7.91 12.64
C LEU A 472 12.11 9.16 12.24
N HIS A 473 11.54 9.99 11.39
CA HIS A 473 12.09 11.31 11.05
C HIS A 473 11.19 12.41 11.60
N LEU A 474 11.77 13.23 12.48
CA LEU A 474 11.10 14.30 13.20
C LEU A 474 11.50 15.67 12.65
N LEU A 475 10.53 16.56 12.56
CA LEU A 475 10.70 17.97 12.29
C LEU A 475 10.34 18.78 13.55
N LEU A 476 11.30 19.55 14.07
CA LEU A 476 11.16 20.43 15.24
C LEU A 476 11.30 21.90 14.78
N ASP A 477 10.26 22.74 14.88
CA ASP A 477 10.28 24.15 14.41
C ASP A 477 9.73 25.15 15.46
N GLY A 478 10.18 25.04 16.71
CA GLY A 478 9.45 25.54 17.88
C GLY A 478 9.89 26.84 18.51
N GLY A 479 11.04 27.39 18.11
CA GLY A 479 11.54 28.67 18.62
C GLY A 479 11.63 28.80 20.15
N GLY A 480 11.56 27.70 20.92
CA GLY A 480 11.58 27.70 22.39
C GLY A 480 10.32 28.26 23.09
N SER A 481 9.15 28.25 22.44
CA SER A 481 7.90 28.78 23.02
C SER A 481 7.34 27.95 24.19
N GLN A 482 6.43 28.51 25.00
CA GLN A 482 5.80 27.76 26.11
C GLN A 482 4.95 26.57 25.62
N GLU A 483 4.42 26.62 24.40
CA GLU A 483 3.68 25.53 23.75
C GLU A 483 4.59 24.35 23.38
N TYR A 484 5.89 24.62 23.16
CA TYR A 484 6.90 23.59 22.88
C TYR A 484 7.07 22.64 24.05
N LYS A 485 7.06 23.13 25.29
CA LYS A 485 7.35 22.31 26.47
C LYS A 485 6.40 21.11 26.64
N ARG A 486 5.11 21.29 26.34
CA ARG A 486 4.12 20.20 26.39
C ARG A 486 4.36 19.15 25.30
N HIS A 487 4.67 19.60 24.07
CA HIS A 487 4.97 18.71 22.96
C HIS A 487 6.31 18.00 23.16
N GLU A 488 7.28 18.65 23.78
CA GLU A 488 8.57 18.10 24.17
C GLU A 488 8.41 16.98 25.20
N GLU A 489 7.66 17.22 26.29
CA GLU A 489 7.35 16.20 27.31
C GLU A 489 6.62 15.00 26.69
N MET A 490 5.66 15.25 25.81
CA MET A 490 4.91 14.20 25.11
C MET A 490 5.79 13.41 24.14
N LEU A 491 6.62 14.11 23.36
CA LEU A 491 7.58 13.50 22.44
C LEU A 491 8.55 12.61 23.18
N PHE A 492 9.12 13.09 24.29
CA PHE A 492 10.05 12.32 25.10
C PHE A 492 9.40 11.03 25.62
N SER A 493 8.18 11.12 26.16
CA SER A 493 7.39 9.95 26.58
C SER A 493 7.18 8.95 25.43
N SER A 494 6.84 9.44 24.24
CA SER A 494 6.66 8.61 23.05
C SER A 494 7.96 7.95 22.57
N LEU A 495 9.09 8.67 22.57
CA LEU A 495 10.40 8.12 22.21
C LEU A 495 10.83 7.01 23.17
N CYS A 496 10.59 7.17 24.48
CA CYS A 496 10.88 6.13 25.47
C CYS A 496 10.08 4.85 25.22
N LYS A 497 8.82 4.96 24.76
CA LYS A 497 7.99 3.81 24.36
C LYS A 497 8.45 3.19 23.02
N LEU A 498 8.86 4.01 22.07
CA LEU A 498 9.33 3.52 20.76
C LEU A 498 10.64 2.73 20.88
N VAL A 499 11.53 3.14 21.77
CA VAL A 499 12.76 2.41 22.06
C VAL A 499 12.51 1.02 22.62
N THR A 500 11.53 0.86 23.53
CA THR A 500 11.13 -0.48 24.01
C THR A 500 10.53 -1.34 22.90
N CYS A 501 10.02 -0.71 21.84
CA CYS A 501 9.49 -1.34 20.64
C CYS A 501 10.55 -1.61 19.55
N LYS A 502 11.85 -1.53 19.89
CA LYS A 502 12.99 -1.80 19.00
C LYS A 502 13.06 -0.86 17.79
N LEU A 503 12.95 0.45 18.03
CA LEU A 503 13.26 1.50 17.05
C LEU A 503 14.73 1.35 16.58
N GLN A 504 14.97 1.49 15.28
CA GLN A 504 16.28 1.30 14.64
C GLN A 504 16.90 2.60 14.15
N SER A 505 16.10 3.54 13.66
CA SER A 505 16.59 4.80 13.08
C SER A 505 15.81 5.99 13.63
N LEU A 506 16.53 6.98 14.14
CA LEU A 506 15.97 8.27 14.53
C LEU A 506 16.69 9.39 13.79
N TRP A 507 15.91 10.19 13.06
CA TRP A 507 16.36 11.39 12.35
C TRP A 507 15.65 12.59 12.94
N ILE A 508 16.42 13.61 13.35
CA ILE A 508 15.88 14.85 13.87
C ILE A 508 16.35 15.99 12.97
N TYR A 509 15.40 16.72 12.40
CA TYR A 509 15.65 17.93 11.63
C TYR A 509 15.04 19.14 12.35
N SER A 510 15.85 20.16 12.57
CA SER A 510 15.48 21.41 13.24
C SER A 510 16.05 22.58 12.44
N PRO A 511 15.22 23.32 11.68
CA PRO A 511 15.68 24.47 10.91
C PRO A 511 16.06 25.67 11.79
N ASP A 512 15.62 25.69 13.05
CA ASP A 512 15.98 26.68 14.06
C ASP A 512 16.88 26.06 15.16
N SER A 513 17.29 26.88 16.13
CA SER A 513 18.08 26.43 17.30
C SER A 513 17.19 25.87 18.43
N THR A 514 16.11 25.16 18.09
CA THR A 514 15.21 24.55 19.07
C THR A 514 15.99 23.63 20.03
N PRO A 515 15.88 23.83 21.37
CA PRO A 515 16.58 22.99 22.33
C PRO A 515 16.09 21.55 22.31
N ILE A 516 17.03 20.62 22.30
CA ILE A 516 16.79 19.15 22.33
C ILE A 516 17.44 18.49 23.56
N GLN A 517 17.63 19.25 24.64
CA GLN A 517 18.30 18.80 25.87
C GLN A 517 17.59 17.62 26.54
N PHE A 518 16.28 17.46 26.33
CA PHE A 518 15.52 16.32 26.85
C PHE A 518 16.12 14.95 26.45
N LEU A 519 16.84 14.88 25.32
CA LEU A 519 17.52 13.67 24.89
C LEU A 519 18.68 13.26 25.81
N ASP A 520 19.23 14.15 26.65
CA ASP A 520 20.28 13.78 27.61
C ASP A 520 19.77 12.77 28.66
N SER A 521 18.48 12.79 28.95
CA SER A 521 17.84 11.91 29.93
C SER A 521 17.19 10.66 29.32
N TRP A 522 17.52 10.30 28.07
CA TRP A 522 16.84 9.21 27.35
C TRP A 522 16.98 7.85 28.08
N SER A 523 15.86 7.36 28.62
CA SER A 523 15.75 6.10 29.34
C SER A 523 14.41 5.42 29.04
N PRO A 524 14.38 4.12 28.67
CA PRO A 524 15.48 3.15 28.71
C PRO A 524 16.51 3.30 27.56
N LEU A 525 17.69 2.70 27.73
CA LEU A 525 18.79 2.76 26.74
C LEU A 525 18.38 2.15 25.39
N PRO A 526 18.70 2.81 24.26
CA PRO A 526 18.24 2.40 22.94
C PRO A 526 19.11 1.32 22.27
N TYR A 527 19.17 0.12 22.85
CA TYR A 527 20.04 -0.98 22.40
C TYR A 527 19.80 -1.45 20.94
N SER A 528 18.60 -1.23 20.39
CA SER A 528 18.24 -1.59 19.00
C SER A 528 18.57 -0.50 17.99
N LEU A 529 18.99 0.69 18.43
CA LEU A 529 19.23 1.83 17.56
C LEU A 529 20.51 1.61 16.74
N GLN A 530 20.36 1.72 15.43
CA GLN A 530 21.41 1.58 14.43
C GLN A 530 21.83 2.94 13.88
N THR A 531 20.88 3.89 13.78
CA THR A 531 21.13 5.22 13.22
C THR A 531 20.56 6.29 14.13
N PHE A 532 21.40 7.24 14.50
CA PHE A 532 21.00 8.52 15.09
C PHE A 532 21.55 9.64 14.23
N TRP A 533 20.68 10.45 13.66
CA TRP A 533 21.07 11.57 12.81
C TRP A 533 20.37 12.86 13.20
N MET A 534 21.11 13.96 13.21
CA MET A 534 20.62 15.22 13.72
C MET A 534 21.10 16.40 12.88
N THR A 535 20.18 16.99 12.13
CA THR A 535 20.43 18.23 11.38
C THR A 535 19.77 19.38 12.11
N SER A 536 20.54 20.07 12.96
CA SER A 536 20.07 21.18 13.79
C SER A 536 21.14 22.27 13.92
N SER A 537 20.72 23.51 14.17
CA SER A 537 21.64 24.59 14.59
C SER A 537 21.91 24.59 16.10
N TYR A 538 21.26 23.70 16.86
CA TYR A 538 21.45 23.54 18.29
C TYR A 538 22.66 22.64 18.60
N TYR A 539 23.45 23.05 19.61
CA TYR A 539 24.61 22.30 20.11
C TYR A 539 24.34 21.83 21.54
N LEU A 540 24.45 20.53 21.77
CA LEU A 540 24.30 19.97 23.12
C LEU A 540 25.49 20.35 24.00
N PRO A 541 25.28 20.74 25.26
CA PRO A 541 26.38 21.18 26.13
C PRO A 541 27.48 20.13 26.33
N LYS A 542 27.10 18.85 26.40
CA LYS A 542 28.00 17.70 26.62
C LYS A 542 27.49 16.49 25.85
N MET A 543 28.30 15.43 25.79
CA MET A 543 27.89 14.14 25.25
C MET A 543 26.68 13.59 26.01
N PRO A 544 25.57 13.23 25.33
CA PRO A 544 24.42 12.62 25.98
C PRO A 544 24.74 11.33 26.71
N LYS A 545 24.19 11.14 27.91
CA LYS A 545 24.48 9.98 28.79
C LYS A 545 24.06 8.63 28.22
N TRP A 546 23.17 8.60 27.24
CA TRP A 546 22.73 7.36 26.60
C TRP A 546 23.72 6.84 25.54
N ILE A 547 24.65 7.69 25.07
CA ILE A 547 25.70 7.31 24.12
C ILE A 547 26.82 6.62 24.89
N VAL A 548 26.74 5.29 24.97
CA VAL A 548 27.68 4.46 25.74
C VAL A 548 28.12 3.23 24.93
N PRO A 549 29.29 2.63 25.23
CA PRO A 549 29.81 1.46 24.51
C PRO A 549 28.85 0.26 24.46
N ALA A 550 27.89 0.18 25.39
CA ALA A 550 26.86 -0.87 25.42
C ALA A 550 25.88 -0.83 24.22
N LEU A 551 25.87 0.25 23.42
CA LEU A 551 25.08 0.36 22.19
C LEU A 551 25.74 -0.42 21.04
N THR A 552 25.68 -1.74 21.12
CA THR A 552 26.36 -2.65 20.16
C THR A 552 25.79 -2.62 18.74
N SER A 553 24.61 -2.03 18.52
CA SER A 553 23.96 -1.94 17.21
C SER A 553 24.23 -0.62 16.48
N LEU A 554 24.69 0.42 17.19
CA LEU A 554 24.79 1.77 16.65
C LEU A 554 25.89 1.85 15.59
N SER A 555 25.47 2.08 14.34
CA SER A 555 26.34 2.07 13.16
C SER A 555 26.59 3.48 12.60
N TYR A 556 25.61 4.37 12.72
CA TYR A 556 25.66 5.74 12.22
C TYR A 556 25.31 6.72 13.33
N LEU A 557 26.25 7.59 13.68
CA LEU A 557 26.05 8.62 14.69
C LEU A 557 26.39 9.99 14.13
N ASN A 558 25.40 10.87 14.08
CA ASN A 558 25.57 12.28 13.78
C ASN A 558 25.01 13.16 14.92
N ILE A 559 25.87 14.01 15.50
CA ILE A 559 25.53 14.83 16.67
C ILE A 559 26.30 16.17 16.67
N ASN A 560 25.70 17.19 17.26
CA ASN A 560 26.31 18.51 17.45
C ASN A 560 26.54 18.77 18.93
N LEU A 561 27.78 19.08 19.30
CA LEU A 561 28.21 19.29 20.67
C LEU A 561 28.85 20.66 20.83
N ILE A 562 28.63 21.32 21.97
CA ILE A 562 29.40 22.51 22.33
C ILE A 562 30.83 22.05 22.55
N GLU A 563 31.05 21.17 23.53
CA GLU A 563 32.32 20.58 23.91
C GLU A 563 32.25 19.04 23.95
N ALA A 564 33.40 18.38 23.75
CA ALA A 564 33.59 16.96 24.07
C ALA A 564 34.94 16.75 24.76
N THR A 565 35.01 15.76 25.63
CA THR A 565 36.21 15.37 26.35
C THR A 565 36.93 14.22 25.64
N GLU A 566 38.19 13.99 26.02
CA GLU A 566 38.95 12.83 25.55
C GLU A 566 38.30 11.50 25.97
N GLU A 567 37.66 11.50 27.14
CA GLU A 567 36.88 10.38 27.64
C GLU A 567 35.69 10.07 26.71
N ASP A 568 34.95 11.09 26.25
CA ASP A 568 33.80 10.90 25.37
C ASP A 568 34.21 10.23 24.05
N LEU A 569 35.36 10.63 23.50
CA LEU A 569 35.90 10.04 22.27
C LEU A 569 36.45 8.63 22.49
N ARG A 570 36.99 8.33 23.67
CA ARG A 570 37.37 6.96 24.05
C ARG A 570 36.13 6.05 24.10
N LEU A 571 35.05 6.50 24.74
CA LEU A 571 33.79 5.76 24.82
C LEU A 571 33.19 5.50 23.43
N LEU A 572 33.25 6.47 22.52
CA LEU A 572 32.85 6.27 21.12
C LEU A 572 33.77 5.27 20.40
N GLY A 573 35.07 5.30 20.70
CA GLY A 573 36.07 4.38 20.16
C GLY A 573 35.85 2.93 20.56
N GLU A 574 35.21 2.67 21.69
CA GLU A 574 34.89 1.33 22.17
C GLU A 574 33.65 0.71 21.49
N MET A 575 32.91 1.48 20.68
CA MET A 575 31.70 0.99 20.03
C MET A 575 32.01 -0.01 18.90
N PRO A 576 31.50 -1.25 18.96
CA PRO A 576 31.93 -2.32 18.05
C PRO A 576 31.34 -2.24 16.65
N ALA A 577 30.16 -1.61 16.48
CA ALA A 577 29.44 -1.54 15.22
C ALA A 577 29.52 -0.17 14.53
N LEU A 578 30.19 0.83 15.13
CA LEU A 578 30.20 2.18 14.60
C LEU A 578 30.96 2.24 13.27
N LEU A 579 30.23 2.54 12.18
CA LEU A 579 30.75 2.63 10.81
C LEU A 579 30.97 4.08 10.37
N CYS A 580 30.10 4.99 10.81
CA CYS A 580 30.16 6.40 10.46
C CYS A 580 29.93 7.27 11.69
N LEU A 581 30.86 8.20 11.92
CA LEU A 581 30.82 9.16 13.01
C LEU A 581 30.92 10.57 12.44
N ASN A 582 29.90 11.39 12.70
CA ASN A 582 29.85 12.79 12.29
C ASN A 582 29.56 13.71 13.48
N ILE A 583 30.59 14.39 13.96
CA ILE A 583 30.46 15.31 15.10
C ILE A 583 30.74 16.74 14.65
N THR A 584 29.77 17.63 14.91
CA THR A 584 29.95 19.08 14.75
C THR A 584 30.22 19.72 16.11
N PHE A 585 31.29 20.50 16.21
CA PHE A 585 31.68 21.21 17.41
C PHE A 585 31.50 22.72 17.27
N ASN A 586 31.02 23.36 18.34
CA ASN A 586 31.07 24.81 18.45
C ASN A 586 32.43 25.27 19.03
N THR A 587 32.75 24.86 20.26
CA THR A 587 33.94 25.33 21.00
C THR A 587 34.65 24.18 21.72
N PHE A 588 35.98 24.08 21.59
CA PHE A 588 36.77 23.02 22.20
C PHE A 588 37.85 23.61 23.11
N GLN A 589 38.14 22.97 24.24
CA GLN A 589 39.01 23.50 25.29
C GLN A 589 40.49 23.03 25.23
N LYS A 590 40.83 22.05 24.37
CA LYS A 590 42.18 21.45 24.34
C LYS A 590 42.84 21.65 22.97
N GLU A 591 44.13 22.02 22.97
CA GLU A 591 44.91 22.35 21.77
C GLU A 591 45.27 21.13 20.91
N ARG A 592 45.21 19.90 21.46
CA ARG A 592 45.52 18.67 20.74
C ARG A 592 44.66 17.49 21.19
N LEU A 593 44.23 16.67 20.23
CA LEU A 593 43.49 15.43 20.41
C LEU A 593 44.20 14.29 19.67
N THR A 594 44.53 13.22 20.41
CA THR A 594 45.23 12.06 19.85
C THR A 594 44.30 10.86 19.81
N VAL A 595 44.15 10.24 18.64
CA VAL A 595 43.37 8.99 18.49
C VAL A 595 44.31 7.80 18.69
N GLN A 596 44.07 7.04 19.76
CA GLN A 596 44.89 5.89 20.16
C GLN A 596 44.64 4.66 19.27
N GLY A 597 45.65 3.78 19.20
CA GLY A 597 45.72 2.65 18.25
C GLY A 597 44.69 1.51 18.39
N ILE A 598 43.81 1.52 19.39
CA ILE A 598 42.79 0.46 19.59
C ILE A 598 41.36 1.01 19.43
N ALA A 599 41.22 2.33 19.31
CA ALA A 599 39.92 2.97 19.18
C ALA A 599 39.33 2.76 17.77
N PHE A 600 38.00 2.61 17.70
CA PHE A 600 37.19 2.55 16.48
C PHE A 600 37.46 1.32 15.58
N PRO A 601 37.06 0.10 16.02
CA PRO A 601 37.41 -1.16 15.35
C PRO A 601 36.77 -1.34 13.95
N CYS A 602 35.69 -0.62 13.67
CA CYS A 602 34.89 -0.77 12.46
C CYS A 602 34.67 0.54 11.68
N LEU A 603 35.17 1.67 12.17
CA LEU A 603 34.85 2.98 11.60
C LEU A 603 35.43 3.12 10.20
N LYS A 604 34.56 3.46 9.25
CA LYS A 604 34.88 3.68 7.83
C LYS A 604 34.89 5.16 7.46
N GLU A 605 34.01 5.94 8.07
CA GLU A 605 33.89 7.37 7.80
C GLU A 605 33.93 8.19 9.08
N LEU A 606 34.83 9.18 9.11
CA LEU A 606 34.96 10.13 10.21
C LEU A 606 34.80 11.54 9.67
N TYR A 607 33.78 12.24 10.17
CA TYR A 607 33.52 13.65 9.92
C TYR A 607 33.61 14.40 11.24
N LEU A 608 34.61 15.26 11.34
CA LEU A 608 34.68 16.27 12.38
C LEU A 608 34.49 17.61 11.70
N ILE A 609 33.60 18.44 12.24
CA ILE A 609 33.34 19.79 11.74
C ILE A 609 33.48 20.73 12.93
N CYS A 610 34.27 21.80 12.81
CA CYS A 610 34.41 22.79 13.87
C CYS A 610 34.54 24.18 13.26
N TRP A 611 33.79 25.13 13.82
CA TRP A 611 33.70 26.49 13.28
C TRP A 611 34.60 27.48 14.01
N GLU A 612 34.69 27.42 15.34
CA GLU A 612 35.30 28.50 16.14
C GLU A 612 36.61 28.14 16.86
N SER A 613 36.84 26.87 17.25
CA SER A 613 37.98 26.50 18.12
C SER A 613 39.11 25.74 17.44
N ALA A 614 40.35 25.99 17.87
CA ALA A 614 41.58 25.46 17.30
C ALA A 614 41.89 24.01 17.75
N ILE A 615 41.14 23.03 17.22
CA ILE A 615 41.43 21.60 17.46
C ILE A 615 42.55 21.14 16.52
N TYR A 616 43.58 20.49 17.06
CA TYR A 616 44.58 19.76 16.29
C TYR A 616 44.49 18.25 16.53
N LEU A 617 44.16 17.48 15.49
CA LEU A 617 43.98 16.03 15.57
C LEU A 617 45.24 15.29 15.10
N THR A 618 45.73 14.33 15.86
CA THR A 618 46.83 13.45 15.45
C THR A 618 46.47 11.97 15.59
N PHE A 619 46.90 11.14 14.64
CA PHE A 619 46.65 9.69 14.63
C PHE A 619 47.90 8.93 15.05
N GLU A 620 47.75 8.02 16.02
CA GLU A 620 48.82 7.11 16.43
C GLU A 620 48.85 5.83 15.57
N GLU A 621 49.97 5.12 15.62
CA GLU A 621 50.11 3.83 14.97
C GLU A 621 49.03 2.85 15.46
N GLY A 622 48.36 2.19 14.52
CA GLY A 622 47.25 1.28 14.79
C GLY A 622 45.87 1.93 14.83
N ALA A 623 45.76 3.27 14.82
CA ALA A 623 44.46 3.92 14.92
C ALA A 623 43.60 3.70 13.67
N LEU A 624 42.28 3.56 13.85
CA LEU A 624 41.30 3.67 12.76
C LEU A 624 41.60 2.76 11.55
N LEU A 625 41.93 1.49 11.81
CA LEU A 625 42.45 0.53 10.81
C LEU A 625 41.56 0.33 9.57
N LYS A 626 40.26 0.63 9.65
CA LYS A 626 39.30 0.45 8.55
C LYS A 626 38.79 1.77 7.95
N LEU A 627 39.36 2.90 8.34
CA LEU A 627 38.90 4.21 7.89
C LEU A 627 39.18 4.40 6.40
N GLU A 628 38.12 4.62 5.63
CA GLU A 628 38.16 4.85 4.19
C GLU A 628 38.08 6.35 3.87
N LYS A 629 37.33 7.13 4.68
CA LYS A 629 37.09 8.54 4.44
C LYS A 629 37.27 9.39 5.70
N LEU A 630 38.10 10.42 5.57
CA LEU A 630 38.41 11.38 6.63
C LEU A 630 38.00 12.79 6.22
N VAL A 631 37.20 13.46 7.04
CA VAL A 631 36.86 14.88 6.89
C VAL A 631 37.11 15.56 8.23
N VAL A 632 38.10 16.45 8.30
CA VAL A 632 38.48 17.12 9.56
C VAL A 632 38.84 18.59 9.33
N PRO A 633 38.56 19.48 10.29
CA PRO A 633 39.09 20.84 10.26
C PRO A 633 40.59 20.80 10.57
N PHE A 634 41.35 21.71 9.98
CA PHE A 634 42.78 21.84 10.19
C PHE A 634 43.11 23.27 10.57
N PHE A 635 43.31 23.52 11.87
CA PHE A 635 43.59 24.84 12.40
C PHE A 635 45.10 25.13 12.33
N VAL A 636 45.47 26.02 11.41
CA VAL A 636 46.88 26.29 11.07
C VAL A 636 47.67 26.78 12.28
N SER A 637 47.08 27.66 13.09
CA SER A 637 47.72 28.20 14.29
C SER A 637 48.01 27.15 15.37
N ALA A 638 47.13 26.16 15.54
CA ALA A 638 47.37 25.06 16.48
C ALA A 638 48.39 24.06 15.91
N ALA A 639 48.32 23.78 14.61
CA ALA A 639 49.21 22.83 13.94
C ALA A 639 50.68 23.27 13.88
N GLU A 640 50.93 24.59 13.89
CA GLU A 640 52.28 25.16 13.82
C GLU A 640 53.16 24.73 15.00
N ALA A 641 52.57 24.61 16.21
CA ALA A 641 53.26 24.12 17.40
C ALA A 641 53.69 22.65 17.30
N TYR A 642 53.11 21.88 16.38
CA TYR A 642 53.34 20.44 16.22
C TYR A 642 53.97 20.09 14.87
N GLY A 643 54.51 21.09 14.15
CA GLY A 643 55.18 20.86 12.86
C GLY A 643 54.25 20.36 11.75
N PHE A 644 52.94 20.60 11.87
CA PHE A 644 51.90 20.20 10.92
C PHE A 644 51.73 18.68 10.70
N TYR A 645 52.30 17.82 11.55
CA TYR A 645 52.19 16.36 11.47
C TYR A 645 50.84 15.78 11.92
N LEU A 646 50.11 15.13 11.01
CA LEU A 646 48.81 14.47 11.25
C LEU A 646 48.93 13.00 11.59
N GLY A 647 49.87 12.29 10.97
CA GLY A 647 49.98 10.84 11.06
C GLY A 647 49.07 10.09 10.09
N LEU A 648 48.82 10.65 8.90
CA LEU A 648 47.97 9.98 7.89
C LEU A 648 48.52 8.62 7.48
N GLY A 649 49.84 8.44 7.52
CA GLY A 649 50.50 7.16 7.23
C GLY A 649 50.06 5.99 8.12
N HIS A 650 49.48 6.27 9.28
CA HIS A 650 48.97 5.25 10.20
C HIS A 650 47.56 4.75 9.85
N LEU A 651 46.94 5.26 8.78
CA LEU A 651 45.56 4.94 8.37
C LEU A 651 45.53 4.03 7.13
N PRO A 652 45.73 2.71 7.27
CA PRO A 652 46.07 1.81 6.18
C PRO A 652 44.98 1.64 5.10
N CYS A 653 43.72 1.99 5.38
CA CYS A 653 42.60 1.89 4.45
C CYS A 653 42.16 3.23 3.84
N LEU A 654 42.84 4.34 4.15
CA LEU A 654 42.39 5.67 3.76
C LEU A 654 42.37 5.84 2.23
N ARG A 655 41.21 6.29 1.71
CA ARG A 655 40.96 6.53 0.27
C ARG A 655 40.65 7.97 -0.04
N ASP A 656 39.89 8.64 0.82
CA ASP A 656 39.47 10.03 0.64
C ASP A 656 39.81 10.84 1.89
N ALA A 657 40.49 11.97 1.70
CA ALA A 657 40.85 12.88 2.80
C ALA A 657 40.48 14.32 2.44
N ILE A 658 39.63 14.93 3.26
CA ILE A 658 39.16 16.30 3.08
C ILE A 658 39.56 17.12 4.30
N PHE A 659 40.33 18.19 4.07
CA PHE A 659 40.76 19.10 5.11
C PHE A 659 40.17 20.49 4.86
N THR A 660 39.55 21.06 5.89
CA THR A 660 39.11 22.46 5.87
C THR A 660 40.10 23.29 6.67
N LEU A 661 40.92 24.10 5.99
CA LEU A 661 41.92 24.95 6.65
C LEU A 661 41.22 26.14 7.34
N CYS A 662 41.33 26.17 8.67
CA CYS A 662 40.76 27.19 9.54
C CYS A 662 41.85 28.12 10.09
N ASN A 663 41.53 29.40 10.26
CA ASN A 663 42.45 30.43 10.76
C ASN A 663 41.87 31.23 11.93
N TYR A 664 42.77 31.86 12.70
CA TYR A 664 42.47 32.98 13.57
C TYR A 664 43.07 34.27 12.99
N VAL A 665 42.51 35.42 13.36
CA VAL A 665 43.00 36.74 12.95
C VAL A 665 44.49 36.86 13.28
N GLY A 666 45.34 37.04 12.27
CA GLY A 666 46.81 37.14 12.43
C GLY A 666 47.65 35.99 11.84
N THR A 667 47.03 34.93 11.31
CA THR A 667 47.76 33.82 10.67
C THR A 667 48.42 34.28 9.35
N SER A 668 49.74 34.06 9.20
CA SER A 668 50.47 34.46 7.98
C SER A 668 50.08 33.60 6.77
N SER A 669 50.10 34.19 5.56
CA SER A 669 49.89 33.43 4.31
C SER A 669 50.94 32.34 4.09
N VAL A 670 52.13 32.51 4.68
CA VAL A 670 53.24 31.55 4.65
C VAL A 670 52.90 30.30 5.45
N SER A 671 52.39 30.44 6.69
CA SER A 671 51.98 29.32 7.54
C SER A 671 50.84 28.52 6.90
N TYR A 672 49.96 29.17 6.14
CA TYR A 672 48.88 28.52 5.39
C TYR A 672 49.40 27.63 4.25
N SER A 673 50.37 28.15 3.48
CA SER A 673 51.03 27.39 2.42
C SER A 673 51.85 26.22 2.99
N ALA A 674 52.52 26.43 4.12
CA ALA A 674 53.27 25.39 4.83
C ALA A 674 52.35 24.25 5.30
N ALA A 675 51.21 24.57 5.93
CA ALA A 675 50.21 23.59 6.34
C ALA A 675 49.66 22.78 5.16
N ALA A 676 49.24 23.45 4.07
CA ALA A 676 48.75 22.75 2.88
C ALA A 676 49.82 21.84 2.25
N THR A 677 51.09 22.27 2.26
CA THR A 677 52.22 21.48 1.77
C THR A 677 52.49 20.26 2.64
N ALA A 678 52.45 20.39 3.97
CA ALA A 678 52.61 19.28 4.90
C ALA A 678 51.53 18.20 4.70
N ILE A 679 50.26 18.61 4.60
CA ILE A 679 49.13 17.69 4.34
C ILE A 679 49.32 16.96 3.00
N ARG A 680 49.71 17.68 1.94
CA ARG A 680 49.99 17.08 0.62
C ARG A 680 51.15 16.08 0.69
N ASN A 681 52.21 16.41 1.42
CA ASN A 681 53.37 15.53 1.58
C ASN A 681 52.97 14.23 2.28
N GLU A 682 52.23 14.31 3.39
CA GLU A 682 51.74 13.10 4.07
C GLU A 682 50.82 12.26 3.18
N ALA A 683 49.88 12.89 2.44
CA ALA A 683 49.01 12.18 1.52
C ALA A 683 49.76 11.52 0.34
N ASN A 684 50.81 12.17 -0.17
CA ASN A 684 51.65 11.64 -1.25
C ASN A 684 52.55 10.49 -0.79
N CYS A 685 53.05 10.56 0.45
CA CYS A 685 53.83 9.51 1.08
C CYS A 685 52.98 8.33 1.56
N HIS A 686 51.65 8.50 1.63
CA HIS A 686 50.73 7.44 2.05
C HIS A 686 50.73 6.27 1.04
N PRO A 687 50.79 5.00 1.50
CA PRO A 687 50.82 3.82 0.62
C PRO A 687 49.68 3.77 -0.42
N ASN A 688 48.47 4.17 -0.03
CA ASN A 688 47.29 4.17 -0.91
C ASN A 688 47.08 5.46 -1.72
N ARG A 689 47.90 6.50 -1.51
CA ARG A 689 47.76 7.84 -2.13
C ARG A 689 46.30 8.34 -2.16
N PRO A 690 45.70 8.64 -0.99
CA PRO A 690 44.30 9.02 -0.90
C PRO A 690 43.99 10.27 -1.74
N LYS A 691 42.76 10.35 -2.25
CA LYS A 691 42.23 11.52 -2.93
C LYS A 691 42.12 12.66 -1.93
N LEU A 692 43.00 13.63 -2.08
CA LEU A 692 43.10 14.78 -1.19
C LEU A 692 42.27 15.96 -1.71
N SER A 693 41.48 16.58 -0.83
CA SER A 693 40.79 17.85 -1.09
C SER A 693 41.04 18.82 0.06
N ILE A 694 41.80 19.89 -0.19
CA ILE A 694 42.02 20.97 0.77
C ILE A 694 41.08 22.14 0.42
N ARG A 695 40.32 22.62 1.40
CA ARG A 695 39.34 23.70 1.25
C ARG A 695 39.62 24.83 2.24
N ASP A 696 39.27 26.06 1.86
CA ASP A 696 39.18 27.17 2.82
C ASP A 696 37.83 27.16 3.58
N ARG A 697 37.68 28.02 4.61
CA ARG A 697 36.42 28.17 5.38
C ARG A 697 35.20 28.55 4.52
N VAL A 698 35.40 29.05 3.30
CA VAL A 698 34.32 29.46 2.36
C VAL A 698 34.05 28.36 1.32
N GLY A 699 34.68 27.18 1.45
CA GLY A 699 34.47 26.02 0.59
C GLY A 699 35.18 26.09 -0.76
N ARG A 700 36.06 27.07 -1.00
CA ARG A 700 36.85 27.14 -2.23
C ARG A 700 37.96 26.09 -2.17
N LYS A 701 38.15 25.37 -3.28
CA LYS A 701 39.29 24.45 -3.43
C LYS A 701 40.57 25.28 -3.52
N LEU A 702 41.54 24.93 -2.69
CA LEU A 702 42.89 25.47 -2.79
C LEU A 702 43.67 24.52 -3.70
N HIS A 703 44.07 25.03 -4.86
CA HIS A 703 44.88 24.28 -5.82
C HIS A 703 46.26 23.96 -5.26
#